data_AF-A0A9Q1RFQ4-F1
#
_entry.id   AF-A0A9Q1RFQ4-F1
#
_cell.length_a   1.000
_cell.length_b   1.000
_cell.length_c   1.000
_cell.angle_alpha   90.00
_cell.angle_beta   90.00
_cell.angle_gamma   90.00
#
_symmetry.space_group_name_H-M   'P 1'
#
loop_
_entity.id
_entity.type
_entity.pdbx_description
1 polymer ?
#
loop_
_entity_poly.entity_id
_entity_poly.type
_entity_poly.pdbx_seq_one_letter_code
_entity_poly.pdbx_strand_id
1 'polypeptide(L)'
;MIQRFERNDRRILTFPAVHPCEGISPATLSDSLITLSRNICNFKSKFFATQRRNVRETIRQVEILLIFFEEIRDHLPSNRHSIVLCFAELHTTFQKLKFLLADCTREGAKTWMLMKAHSVASQFRVLVRTVATALDVLPLSSLNVSREIKELVLMVANQAQRAKMELDPEDEDATKRVIVILNQFENKFEPDSCVIKKFLDYLDITTWTQCHKEIKFLEDEINFECSENHEREVPMLSSLVGFLSYCRGILFEDSVYGNTDQSDGTSNLETLTCLNPEDFRCPISLELMTDPVTVSTGQTYDRASIQKWLTSGNLLCPKTGEILQSTELVPNSTLRKLIQQFCFDNGISIAKSRKKNCDISRTILPGSPAAAEAIKFLSQFLANRMYFGSDQQKIKAAYEIRLLAKSNIFNRSVLIEAATIPAFLQMLSTNDPAMQENSISALLKLSKHSNGKKLIMENGGLNSILGVLKNGLKLESKQIAAAIIFYVSSLREYRKSIGETPEVFPALVELIKDGTSCGKKNAIVAIFGLLLSHRNHDRALGAGTVPALVNLLASSDKVELNTDALAVLATLAESTEGSFAVLEASASPVILNQLQNTTSRAGKEYCVSILFSLCLNCGAEVISALVREQHLMSLLYSILTEGTSQAKKRTRSLIKILQRFCETSTSRFVSEVPQEQFIDVR
;
A
#
# COMPACT_ATOMS: atom_id res chain seq x y z
N MET A 1 20.76 7.96 -25.85
CA MET A 1 20.22 7.80 -24.49
C MET A 1 18.75 7.41 -24.63
N ILE A 2 18.47 6.12 -24.82
CA ILE A 2 17.10 5.61 -24.92
C ILE A 2 16.86 4.88 -23.60
N GLN A 3 16.18 5.52 -22.65
CA GLN A 3 15.55 4.77 -21.58
C GLN A 3 14.63 3.75 -22.25
N ARG A 4 14.91 2.46 -22.03
CA ARG A 4 13.92 1.41 -22.27
C ARG A 4 12.74 1.76 -21.38
N PHE A 5 11.70 2.39 -21.95
CA PHE A 5 10.39 2.39 -21.32
C PHE A 5 9.98 0.93 -21.25
N GLU A 6 10.13 0.35 -20.06
CA GLU A 6 9.56 -0.95 -19.77
C GLU A 6 8.06 -0.90 -20.04
N ARG A 7 7.54 -2.00 -20.56
CA ARG A 7 6.22 -2.11 -21.18
C ARG A 7 5.04 -1.81 -20.21
N ASN A 8 5.33 -1.65 -18.92
CA ASN A 8 4.33 -1.54 -17.85
C ASN A 8 4.03 -0.12 -17.37
N ASP A 9 4.91 0.86 -17.60
CA ASP A 9 4.75 2.22 -17.02
C ASP A 9 4.03 3.23 -17.94
N ARG A 10 3.63 2.80 -19.15
CA ARG A 10 2.91 3.66 -20.10
C ARG A 10 1.40 3.61 -19.85
N ARG A 11 0.79 4.79 -19.70
CA ARG A 11 -0.68 4.94 -19.66
C ARG A 11 -1.32 4.47 -20.96
N ILE A 12 -2.44 3.77 -20.87
CA ILE A 12 -3.14 3.25 -22.05
C ILE A 12 -3.57 4.41 -22.97
N LEU A 13 -3.50 4.20 -24.28
CA LEU A 13 -3.86 5.18 -25.31
C LEU A 13 -3.02 6.47 -25.30
N THR A 14 -1.87 6.47 -24.62
CA THR A 14 -0.84 7.52 -24.76
C THR A 14 0.27 7.05 -25.69
N PHE A 15 0.63 7.87 -26.68
CA PHE A 15 1.60 7.49 -27.71
C PHE A 15 2.85 8.38 -27.66
N PRO A 16 3.85 8.06 -26.82
CA PRO A 16 5.11 8.80 -26.77
C PRO A 16 5.98 8.48 -28.00
N ALA A 17 5.48 8.83 -29.18
CA ALA A 17 6.19 8.70 -30.45
C ALA A 17 7.18 9.84 -30.61
N VAL A 18 8.36 9.52 -31.13
CA VAL A 18 9.47 10.45 -31.32
C VAL A 18 9.62 10.71 -32.81
N HIS A 19 9.49 11.99 -33.19
CA HIS A 19 9.73 12.41 -34.56
C HIS A 19 11.24 12.33 -34.88
N PRO A 20 11.65 11.73 -36.01
CA PRO A 20 13.04 11.73 -36.44
C PRO A 20 13.61 13.14 -36.62
N CYS A 21 14.92 13.31 -36.42
CA CYS A 21 15.60 14.59 -36.62
C CYS A 21 15.71 14.97 -38.11
N GLU A 22 15.74 16.26 -38.41
CA GLU A 22 15.72 16.80 -39.78
C GLU A 22 16.92 16.36 -40.65
N GLY A 23 18.03 15.96 -40.03
CA GLY A 23 19.25 15.50 -40.70
C GLY A 23 19.43 13.98 -40.80
N ILE A 24 18.40 13.19 -40.49
CA ILE A 24 18.52 11.72 -40.51
C ILE A 24 18.67 11.18 -41.94
N SER A 25 19.53 10.18 -42.13
CA SER A 25 19.71 9.58 -43.46
C SER A 25 18.44 8.80 -43.87
N PRO A 26 18.01 8.88 -45.15
CA PRO A 26 16.87 8.10 -45.64
C PRO A 26 17.02 6.59 -45.45
N ALA A 27 18.26 6.08 -45.58
CA ALA A 27 18.57 4.67 -45.39
C ALA A 27 18.33 4.21 -43.94
N THR A 28 18.82 4.98 -42.96
CA THR A 28 18.59 4.70 -41.53
C THR A 28 17.11 4.70 -41.19
N LEU A 29 16.36 5.65 -41.76
CA LEU A 29 14.92 5.76 -41.53
C LEU A 29 14.14 4.61 -42.17
N SER A 30 14.55 4.17 -43.37
CA SER A 30 14.02 2.98 -44.04
C SER A 30 14.26 1.70 -43.22
N ASP A 31 15.48 1.46 -42.75
CA ASP A 31 15.79 0.31 -41.89
C ASP A 31 14.96 0.32 -40.60
N SER A 32 14.74 1.50 -40.02
CA SER A 32 13.89 1.66 -38.84
C SER A 32 12.41 1.39 -39.15
N LEU A 33 11.91 1.83 -40.31
CA LEU A 33 10.56 1.54 -40.79
C LEU A 33 10.36 0.04 -41.03
N ILE A 34 11.31 -0.65 -41.68
CA ILE A 34 11.28 -2.11 -41.85
C ILE A 34 11.16 -2.80 -40.48
N THR A 35 11.98 -2.37 -39.51
CA THR A 35 11.96 -2.92 -38.15
C THR A 35 10.63 -2.66 -37.44
N LEU A 36 10.06 -1.45 -37.57
CA LEU A 36 8.75 -1.13 -37.01
C LEU A 36 7.62 -1.92 -37.67
N SER A 37 7.64 -2.05 -38.99
CA SER A 37 6.67 -2.83 -39.76
C SER A 37 6.68 -4.30 -39.32
N ARG A 38 7.85 -4.95 -39.25
CA ARG A 38 7.98 -6.32 -38.73
C ARG A 38 7.44 -6.45 -37.31
N ASN A 39 7.73 -5.48 -36.44
CA ASN A 39 7.19 -5.45 -35.08
C ASN A 39 5.67 -5.33 -35.04
N ILE A 40 5.06 -4.58 -35.96
CA ILE A 40 3.60 -4.46 -36.10
C ILE A 40 3.02 -5.79 -36.63
N CYS A 41 3.64 -6.38 -37.65
CA CYS A 41 3.21 -7.67 -38.22
C CYS A 41 3.24 -8.81 -37.19
N ASN A 42 4.18 -8.78 -36.23
CA ASN A 42 4.24 -9.73 -35.12
C ASN A 42 2.98 -9.73 -34.22
N PHE A 43 2.13 -8.71 -34.31
CA PHE A 43 0.83 -8.73 -33.62
C PHE A 43 -0.19 -9.63 -34.29
N LYS A 44 0.01 -10.07 -35.54
CA LYS A 44 -0.95 -10.93 -36.28
C LYS A 44 -1.27 -12.24 -35.56
N SER A 45 -0.31 -12.80 -34.82
CA SER A 45 -0.48 -14.03 -34.05
C SER A 45 -1.08 -13.81 -32.65
N LYS A 46 -1.25 -12.55 -32.22
CA LYS A 46 -1.81 -12.23 -30.90
C LYS A 46 -3.32 -12.23 -30.92
N PHE A 47 -3.91 -12.56 -29.77
CA PHE A 47 -5.34 -12.44 -29.55
C PHE A 47 -5.76 -10.99 -29.31
N PHE A 48 -6.82 -10.57 -29.97
CA PHE A 48 -7.47 -9.27 -29.79
C PHE A 48 -8.92 -9.48 -29.36
N ALA A 49 -9.25 -9.05 -28.15
CA ALA A 49 -10.62 -9.14 -27.65
C ALA A 49 -11.56 -8.24 -28.47
N THR A 50 -11.14 -6.99 -28.71
CA THR A 50 -11.91 -5.95 -29.41
C THR A 50 -11.16 -5.43 -30.64
N GLN A 51 -11.85 -4.66 -31.50
CA GLN A 51 -11.26 -3.96 -32.66
C GLN A 51 -10.62 -4.88 -33.72
N ARG A 52 -11.09 -6.14 -33.80
CA ARG A 52 -10.47 -7.19 -34.62
C ARG A 52 -10.39 -6.79 -36.09
N ARG A 53 -11.42 -6.12 -36.61
CA ARG A 53 -11.44 -5.66 -38.02
C ARG A 53 -10.43 -4.57 -38.29
N ASN A 54 -10.39 -3.54 -37.44
CA ASN A 54 -9.48 -2.40 -37.57
C ASN A 54 -8.02 -2.82 -37.45
N VAL A 55 -7.74 -3.74 -36.51
CA VAL A 55 -6.42 -4.35 -36.33
C VAL A 55 -6.00 -5.15 -37.57
N ARG A 56 -6.87 -6.03 -38.07
CA ARG A 56 -6.57 -6.87 -39.24
C ARG A 56 -6.28 -6.02 -40.48
N GLU A 57 -7.08 -5.00 -40.72
CA GLU A 57 -6.89 -4.09 -41.85
C GLU A 57 -5.61 -3.29 -41.73
N THR A 58 -5.30 -2.76 -40.55
CA THR A 58 -4.05 -2.03 -40.27
C THR A 58 -2.82 -2.91 -40.48
N ILE A 59 -2.81 -4.12 -39.91
CA ILE A 59 -1.69 -5.07 -40.07
C ILE A 59 -1.51 -5.43 -41.55
N ARG A 60 -2.60 -5.68 -42.29
CA ARG A 60 -2.55 -5.97 -43.73
C ARG A 60 -1.91 -4.83 -44.53
N GLN A 61 -2.28 -3.58 -44.23
CA GLN A 61 -1.68 -2.41 -44.89
C GLN A 61 -0.18 -2.29 -44.59
N VAL A 62 0.23 -2.49 -43.33
CA VAL A 62 1.64 -2.45 -42.93
C VAL A 62 2.45 -3.62 -43.52
N GLU A 63 1.87 -4.82 -43.63
CA GLU A 63 2.48 -5.98 -44.31
C GLU A 63 2.80 -5.67 -45.78
N ILE A 64 1.90 -5.00 -46.49
CA ILE A 64 2.14 -4.62 -47.90
C ILE A 64 3.23 -3.55 -47.98
N LEU A 65 3.22 -2.57 -47.07
CA LEU A 65 4.25 -1.52 -47.04
C LEU A 65 5.63 -2.06 -46.63
N LEU A 66 5.70 -3.14 -45.84
CA LEU A 66 6.95 -3.81 -45.51
C LEU A 66 7.67 -4.30 -46.78
N ILE A 67 6.93 -4.91 -47.72
CA ILE A 67 7.49 -5.36 -49.00
C ILE A 67 8.11 -4.18 -49.76
N PHE A 68 7.41 -3.05 -49.79
CA PHE A 68 7.91 -1.81 -50.41
C PHE A 68 9.19 -1.30 -49.74
N PHE A 69 9.24 -1.25 -48.40
CA PHE A 69 10.42 -0.76 -47.68
C PHE A 69 11.64 -1.69 -47.85
N GLU A 70 11.43 -3.00 -47.92
CA GLU A 70 12.50 -3.98 -48.15
C GLU A 70 13.11 -3.82 -49.56
N GLU A 71 12.28 -3.57 -50.58
CA GLU A 71 12.75 -3.39 -51.96
C GLU A 71 13.59 -2.11 -52.14
N ILE A 72 13.18 -1.01 -51.51
CA ILE A 72 13.88 0.28 -51.68
C ILE A 72 15.16 0.40 -50.84
N ARG A 73 15.45 -0.58 -49.98
CA ARG A 73 16.52 -0.54 -48.99
C ARG A 73 17.90 -0.20 -49.59
N ASP A 74 18.22 -0.81 -50.72
CA ASP A 74 19.52 -0.68 -51.39
C ASP A 74 19.52 0.36 -52.53
N HIS A 75 18.38 1.03 -52.77
CA HIS A 75 18.14 1.88 -53.95
C HIS A 75 17.67 3.31 -53.60
N LEU A 76 17.87 3.74 -52.36
CA LEU A 76 17.45 5.06 -51.87
C LEU A 76 18.37 6.18 -52.37
N PRO A 77 17.84 7.21 -53.07
CA PRO A 77 18.64 8.36 -53.49
C PRO A 77 19.06 9.19 -52.27
N SER A 78 20.33 9.59 -52.23
CA SER A 78 20.96 10.20 -51.04
C SER A 78 20.42 11.60 -50.65
N ASN A 79 19.57 12.26 -51.46
CA ASN A 79 19.22 13.67 -51.19
C ASN A 79 17.87 14.13 -51.77
N ARG A 80 16.74 13.66 -51.20
CA ARG A 80 15.43 14.28 -51.44
C ARG A 80 14.69 14.54 -50.13
N HIS A 81 14.54 15.82 -49.81
CA HIS A 81 13.87 16.28 -48.59
C HIS A 81 12.43 15.77 -48.46
N SER A 82 11.70 15.64 -49.57
CA SER A 82 10.32 15.11 -49.58
C SER A 82 10.22 13.64 -49.16
N ILE A 83 11.18 12.79 -49.55
CA ILE A 83 11.20 11.36 -49.14
C ILE A 83 11.44 11.25 -47.63
N VAL A 84 12.39 12.04 -47.11
CA VAL A 84 12.70 12.06 -45.67
C VAL A 84 11.47 12.49 -44.86
N LEU A 85 10.75 13.52 -45.30
CA LEU A 85 9.53 13.98 -44.63
C LEU A 85 8.43 12.89 -44.61
N CYS A 86 8.13 12.27 -45.75
CA CYS A 86 7.15 11.18 -45.82
C CYS A 86 7.55 10.01 -44.93
N PHE A 87 8.83 9.61 -44.95
CA PHE A 87 9.31 8.50 -44.12
C PHE A 87 9.31 8.86 -42.64
N ALA A 88 9.55 10.12 -42.27
CA ALA A 88 9.54 10.56 -40.88
C ALA A 88 8.11 10.56 -40.31
N GLU A 89 7.14 10.97 -41.12
CA GLU A 89 5.72 10.92 -40.76
C GLU A 89 5.22 9.46 -40.65
N LEU A 90 5.58 8.61 -41.62
CA LEU A 90 5.27 7.17 -41.56
C LEU A 90 5.92 6.51 -40.34
N HIS A 91 7.14 6.89 -40.00
CA HIS A 91 7.87 6.34 -38.85
C HIS A 91 7.17 6.69 -37.54
N THR A 92 6.85 7.98 -37.36
CA THR A 92 6.10 8.47 -36.19
C THR A 92 4.73 7.79 -36.10
N THR A 93 4.04 7.64 -37.23
CA THR A 93 2.73 6.98 -37.31
C THR A 93 2.81 5.50 -36.97
N PHE A 94 3.83 4.78 -37.45
CA PHE A 94 4.04 3.36 -37.16
C PHE A 94 4.41 3.13 -35.70
N GLN A 95 5.16 4.04 -35.07
CA GLN A 95 5.36 4.01 -33.61
C GLN A 95 4.02 4.10 -32.87
N LYS A 96 3.16 5.07 -33.24
CA LYS A 96 1.82 5.23 -32.63
C LYS A 96 0.95 3.99 -32.85
N LEU A 97 0.92 3.43 -34.06
CA LEU A 97 0.20 2.19 -34.37
C LEU A 97 0.70 1.02 -33.51
N LYS A 98 2.02 0.88 -33.35
CA LYS A 98 2.61 -0.14 -32.48
C LYS A 98 2.17 0.02 -31.03
N PHE A 99 2.12 1.25 -30.50
CA PHE A 99 1.64 1.50 -29.14
C PHE A 99 0.15 1.18 -28.99
N LEU A 100 -0.68 1.52 -29.98
CA LEU A 100 -2.11 1.21 -29.99
C LEU A 100 -2.38 -0.30 -30.03
N LEU A 101 -1.67 -1.04 -30.89
CA LEU A 101 -1.75 -2.51 -30.94
C LEU A 101 -1.25 -3.16 -29.64
N ALA A 102 -0.22 -2.58 -29.01
CA ALA A 102 0.24 -3.01 -27.70
C ALA A 102 -0.83 -2.82 -26.61
N ASP A 103 -1.57 -1.72 -26.64
CA ASP A 103 -2.68 -1.46 -25.71
C ASP A 103 -3.85 -2.43 -25.94
N CYS A 104 -4.24 -2.68 -27.20
CA CYS A 104 -5.29 -3.64 -27.55
C CYS A 104 -4.97 -5.11 -27.17
N THR A 105 -3.69 -5.42 -26.90
CA THR A 105 -3.23 -6.76 -26.47
C THR A 105 -2.70 -6.77 -25.04
N ARG A 106 -2.89 -5.67 -24.29
CA ARG A 106 -2.42 -5.57 -22.91
C ARG A 106 -3.27 -6.49 -22.02
N GLU A 107 -2.59 -7.35 -21.29
CA GLU A 107 -3.24 -8.23 -20.32
C GLU A 107 -3.86 -7.41 -19.18
N GLY A 108 -5.10 -7.71 -18.80
CA GLY A 108 -5.85 -6.95 -17.78
C GLY A 108 -6.57 -5.71 -18.32
N ALA A 109 -6.35 -5.29 -19.57
CA ALA A 109 -6.97 -4.09 -20.11
C ALA A 109 -8.20 -4.34 -20.99
N LYS A 110 -8.64 -5.60 -21.16
CA LYS A 110 -9.65 -5.96 -22.17
C LYS A 110 -10.98 -5.24 -21.96
N THR A 111 -11.45 -5.23 -20.72
CA THR A 111 -12.72 -4.58 -20.32
C THR A 111 -12.64 -3.08 -20.53
N TRP A 112 -11.50 -2.47 -20.18
CA TRP A 112 -11.30 -1.04 -20.36
C TRP A 112 -11.21 -0.65 -21.84
N MET A 113 -10.50 -1.45 -22.64
CA MET A 113 -10.40 -1.26 -24.09
C MET A 113 -11.75 -1.39 -24.79
N LEU A 114 -12.63 -2.28 -24.33
CA LEU A 114 -14.02 -2.35 -24.80
C LEU A 114 -14.78 -1.06 -24.49
N MET A 115 -14.72 -0.56 -23.25
CA MET A 115 -15.39 0.70 -22.89
C MET A 115 -14.82 1.92 -23.63
N LYS A 116 -13.59 1.82 -24.14
CA LYS A 116 -12.93 2.83 -25.00
C LYS A 116 -13.03 2.55 -26.50
N ALA A 117 -13.79 1.55 -26.93
CA ALA A 117 -13.74 1.04 -28.30
C ALA A 117 -13.99 2.12 -29.38
N HIS A 118 -14.90 3.08 -29.14
CA HIS A 118 -15.10 4.22 -30.04
C HIS A 118 -13.87 5.12 -30.17
N SER A 119 -13.21 5.42 -29.04
CA SER A 119 -11.98 6.24 -29.03
C SER A 119 -10.86 5.51 -29.77
N VAL A 120 -10.72 4.21 -29.53
CA VAL A 120 -9.72 3.35 -30.17
C VAL A 120 -9.95 3.28 -31.68
N ALA A 121 -11.18 3.06 -32.14
CA ALA A 121 -11.54 3.06 -33.56
C ALA A 121 -11.20 4.42 -34.21
N SER A 122 -11.49 5.53 -33.52
CA SER A 122 -11.13 6.88 -33.98
C SER A 122 -9.61 7.05 -34.10
N GLN A 123 -8.83 6.53 -33.17
CA GLN A 123 -7.36 6.57 -33.25
C GLN A 123 -6.83 5.75 -34.43
N PHE A 124 -7.35 4.55 -34.69
CA PHE A 124 -7.03 3.79 -35.91
C PHE A 124 -7.35 4.60 -37.17
N ARG A 125 -8.53 5.23 -37.22
CA ARG A 125 -8.94 6.08 -38.34
C ARG A 125 -7.97 7.23 -38.59
N VAL A 126 -7.58 7.95 -37.54
CA VAL A 126 -6.64 9.08 -37.65
C VAL A 126 -5.29 8.59 -38.15
N LEU A 127 -4.72 7.55 -37.53
CA LEU A 127 -3.40 7.06 -37.89
C LEU A 127 -3.35 6.48 -39.31
N VAL A 128 -4.37 5.73 -39.73
CA VAL A 128 -4.42 5.18 -41.09
C VAL A 128 -4.61 6.27 -42.14
N ARG A 129 -5.34 7.35 -41.83
CA ARG A 129 -5.40 8.53 -42.71
C ARG A 129 -4.08 9.27 -42.81
N THR A 130 -3.32 9.34 -41.72
CA THR A 130 -1.96 9.88 -41.76
C THR A 130 -1.06 9.04 -42.67
N VAL A 131 -1.15 7.70 -42.59
CA VAL A 131 -0.47 6.81 -43.54
C VAL A 131 -0.88 7.11 -44.98
N ALA A 132 -2.18 7.20 -45.26
CA ALA A 132 -2.69 7.52 -46.60
C ALA A 132 -2.09 8.83 -47.14
N THR A 133 -2.11 9.88 -46.32
CA THR A 133 -1.61 11.21 -46.67
C THR A 133 -0.09 11.19 -46.95
N ALA A 134 0.68 10.49 -46.12
CA ALA A 134 2.13 10.38 -46.31
C ALA A 134 2.50 9.61 -47.59
N LEU A 135 1.71 8.59 -47.95
CA LEU A 135 1.90 7.82 -49.19
C LEU A 135 1.45 8.60 -50.43
N ASP A 136 0.40 9.41 -50.35
CA ASP A 136 -0.12 10.19 -51.48
C ASP A 136 0.86 11.30 -51.91
N VAL A 137 1.62 11.85 -50.94
CA VAL A 137 2.65 12.87 -51.17
C VAL A 137 4.02 12.24 -51.53
N LEU A 138 4.19 10.92 -51.36
CA LEU A 138 5.46 10.25 -51.60
C LEU A 138 5.81 10.26 -53.10
N PRO A 139 6.98 10.79 -53.51
CA PRO A 139 7.34 10.88 -54.92
C PRO A 139 7.78 9.52 -55.51
N LEU A 140 6.82 8.63 -55.77
CA LEU A 140 7.05 7.28 -56.29
C LEU A 140 7.80 7.25 -57.63
N SER A 141 7.62 8.27 -58.47
CA SER A 141 8.36 8.41 -59.74
C SER A 141 9.87 8.55 -59.56
N SER A 142 10.31 9.01 -58.38
CA SER A 142 11.73 9.20 -58.07
C SER A 142 12.41 7.99 -57.45
N LEU A 143 11.64 6.95 -57.10
CA LEU A 143 12.15 5.73 -56.53
C LEU A 143 12.35 4.68 -57.62
N ASN A 144 13.51 4.03 -57.62
CA ASN A 144 13.85 2.95 -58.55
C ASN A 144 13.24 1.62 -58.07
N VAL A 145 11.92 1.51 -58.22
CA VAL A 145 11.11 0.36 -57.81
C VAL A 145 10.26 -0.12 -58.99
N SER A 146 9.93 -1.41 -59.01
CA SER A 146 9.11 -2.02 -60.05
C SER A 146 7.72 -1.36 -60.15
N ARG A 147 7.07 -1.50 -61.30
CA ARG A 147 5.74 -0.93 -61.54
C ARG A 147 4.70 -1.58 -60.61
N GLU A 148 4.83 -2.87 -60.37
CA GLU A 148 3.96 -3.66 -59.50
C GLU A 148 3.98 -3.13 -58.07
N ILE A 149 5.18 -2.81 -57.54
CA ILE A 149 5.32 -2.29 -56.18
C ILE A 149 4.76 -0.86 -56.07
N LYS A 150 4.94 -0.03 -57.10
CA LYS A 150 4.33 1.31 -57.15
C LYS A 150 2.80 1.23 -57.13
N GLU A 151 2.23 0.28 -57.87
CA GLU A 151 0.78 0.03 -57.87
C GLU A 151 0.30 -0.49 -56.50
N LEU A 152 1.09 -1.33 -55.80
CA LEU A 152 0.78 -1.76 -54.43
C LEU A 152 0.75 -0.60 -53.43
N VAL A 153 1.72 0.34 -53.49
CA VAL A 153 1.74 1.50 -52.61
C VAL A 153 0.53 2.42 -52.87
N LEU A 154 0.20 2.67 -54.13
CA LEU A 154 -0.99 3.45 -54.51
C LEU A 154 -2.29 2.75 -54.08
N MET A 155 -2.34 1.42 -54.16
CA MET A 155 -3.47 0.65 -53.66
C MET A 155 -3.61 0.81 -52.14
N VAL A 156 -2.52 0.72 -51.37
CA VAL A 156 -2.55 0.93 -49.91
C VAL A 156 -2.97 2.36 -49.58
N ALA A 157 -2.46 3.38 -50.28
CA ALA A 157 -2.87 4.77 -50.09
C ALA A 157 -4.38 4.95 -50.29
N ASN A 158 -4.94 4.40 -51.37
CA ASN A 158 -6.38 4.43 -51.65
C ASN A 158 -7.21 3.66 -50.61
N GLN A 159 -6.75 2.47 -50.21
CA GLN A 159 -7.42 1.66 -49.19
C GLN A 159 -7.43 2.38 -47.84
N ALA A 160 -6.30 2.94 -47.42
CA ALA A 160 -6.16 3.71 -46.19
C ALA A 160 -7.01 5.00 -46.20
N GLN A 161 -7.10 5.68 -47.34
CA GLN A 161 -7.93 6.89 -47.48
C GLN A 161 -9.43 6.57 -47.36
N ARG A 162 -9.88 5.43 -47.93
CA ARG A 162 -11.28 4.99 -47.92
C ARG A 162 -11.66 4.18 -46.68
N ALA A 163 -10.68 3.75 -45.88
CA ALA A 163 -10.92 2.99 -44.67
C ALA A 163 -11.72 3.83 -43.66
N LYS A 164 -12.96 3.42 -43.39
CA LYS A 164 -13.83 4.12 -42.44
C LYS A 164 -13.38 3.93 -40.99
N MET A 165 -12.72 2.81 -40.69
CA MET A 165 -12.29 2.38 -39.35
C MET A 165 -13.42 2.56 -38.33
N GLU A 166 -14.50 1.80 -38.53
CA GLU A 166 -15.71 1.86 -37.71
C GLU A 166 -15.61 0.90 -36.53
N LEU A 167 -16.47 1.10 -35.52
CA LEU A 167 -16.61 0.19 -34.41
C LEU A 167 -17.20 -1.15 -34.92
N ASP A 168 -16.63 -2.27 -34.48
CA ASP A 168 -17.18 -3.59 -34.80
C ASP A 168 -18.58 -3.72 -34.13
N PRO A 169 -19.63 -4.19 -34.85
CA PRO A 169 -20.98 -4.29 -34.27
C PRO A 169 -21.03 -5.16 -33.00
N GLU A 170 -20.17 -6.17 -32.92
CA GLU A 170 -20.02 -7.01 -31.73
C GLU A 170 -19.41 -6.25 -30.54
N ASP A 171 -18.43 -5.37 -30.78
CA ASP A 171 -17.85 -4.49 -29.74
C ASP A 171 -18.93 -3.53 -29.22
N GLU A 172 -19.76 -2.97 -30.12
CA GLU A 172 -20.84 -2.05 -29.77
C GLU A 172 -21.92 -2.73 -28.92
N ASP A 173 -22.34 -3.93 -29.32
CA ASP A 173 -23.31 -4.75 -28.60
C ASP A 173 -22.78 -5.21 -27.24
N ALA A 174 -21.51 -5.60 -27.15
CA ALA A 174 -20.85 -5.92 -25.89
C ALA A 174 -20.75 -4.70 -24.95
N THR A 175 -20.44 -3.52 -25.48
CA THR A 175 -20.41 -2.26 -24.71
C THR A 175 -21.80 -1.94 -24.15
N LYS A 176 -22.86 -2.07 -24.97
CA LYS A 176 -24.25 -1.87 -24.54
C LYS A 176 -24.64 -2.83 -23.43
N ARG A 177 -24.25 -4.11 -23.51
CA ARG A 177 -24.48 -5.09 -22.43
C ARG A 177 -23.85 -4.66 -21.11
N VAL A 178 -22.59 -4.23 -21.11
CA VAL A 178 -21.91 -3.77 -19.89
C VAL A 178 -22.67 -2.59 -19.30
N ILE A 179 -23.05 -1.60 -20.11
CA ILE A 179 -23.81 -0.43 -19.63
C ILE A 179 -25.16 -0.85 -19.02
N VAL A 180 -25.88 -1.80 -19.63
CA VAL A 180 -27.14 -2.32 -19.06
C VAL A 180 -26.90 -2.99 -17.71
N ILE A 181 -25.86 -3.81 -17.57
CA ILE A 181 -25.50 -4.46 -16.30
C ILE A 181 -25.16 -3.41 -15.23
N LEU A 182 -24.37 -2.40 -15.57
CA LEU A 182 -24.02 -1.33 -14.64
C LEU A 182 -25.28 -0.56 -14.19
N ASN A 183 -26.20 -0.26 -15.11
CA ASN A 183 -27.48 0.38 -14.78
C ASN A 183 -28.36 -0.51 -13.90
N GLN A 184 -28.32 -1.85 -14.05
CA GLN A 184 -29.04 -2.75 -13.15
C GLN A 184 -28.52 -2.61 -11.72
N PHE A 185 -27.21 -2.60 -11.52
CA PHE A 185 -26.63 -2.34 -10.20
C PHE A 185 -27.02 -0.97 -9.64
N GLU A 186 -26.95 0.11 -10.44
CA GLU A 186 -27.37 1.44 -9.98
C GLU A 186 -28.83 1.47 -9.52
N ASN A 187 -29.69 0.70 -10.18
CA ASN A 187 -31.10 0.55 -9.85
C ASN A 187 -31.38 -0.56 -8.83
N LYS A 188 -30.34 -1.13 -8.19
CA LYS A 188 -30.45 -2.19 -7.17
C LYS A 188 -31.12 -3.48 -7.65
N PHE A 189 -30.94 -3.80 -8.92
CA PHE A 189 -31.31 -5.08 -9.49
C PHE A 189 -30.07 -5.94 -9.68
N GLU A 190 -30.13 -7.19 -9.21
CA GLU A 190 -29.06 -8.15 -9.44
C GLU A 190 -29.09 -8.61 -10.90
N PRO A 191 -27.97 -8.49 -11.65
CA PRO A 191 -27.91 -8.88 -13.05
C PRO A 191 -27.95 -10.40 -13.25
N ASP A 192 -28.55 -10.84 -14.37
CA ASP A 192 -28.60 -12.25 -14.74
C ASP A 192 -27.19 -12.78 -15.09
N SER A 193 -26.78 -13.85 -14.39
CA SER A 193 -25.52 -14.55 -14.60
C SER A 193 -25.30 -15.01 -16.06
N CYS A 194 -26.36 -15.34 -16.81
CA CYS A 194 -26.25 -15.72 -18.23
C CYS A 194 -25.79 -14.55 -19.09
N VAL A 195 -26.28 -13.34 -18.83
CA VAL A 195 -25.88 -12.11 -19.56
C VAL A 195 -24.43 -11.76 -19.24
N ILE A 196 -24.03 -11.91 -17.99
CA ILE A 196 -22.63 -11.68 -17.57
C ILE A 196 -21.69 -12.68 -18.24
N LYS A 197 -22.03 -13.97 -18.25
CA LYS A 197 -21.21 -15.02 -18.89
C LYS A 197 -20.99 -14.73 -20.38
N LYS A 198 -22.03 -14.34 -21.13
CA LYS A 198 -21.89 -13.93 -22.54
C LYS A 198 -20.87 -12.80 -22.75
N PHE A 199 -20.82 -11.84 -21.83
CA PHE A 199 -19.82 -10.77 -21.86
C PHE A 199 -18.40 -11.28 -21.56
N LEU A 200 -18.24 -12.12 -20.53
CA LEU A 200 -16.94 -12.69 -20.16
C LEU A 200 -16.39 -13.60 -21.25
N ASP A 201 -17.24 -14.43 -21.85
CA ASP A 201 -16.89 -15.32 -22.98
C ASP A 201 -16.45 -14.51 -24.20
N TYR A 202 -17.13 -13.39 -24.48
CA TYR A 202 -16.76 -12.50 -25.58
C TYR A 202 -15.34 -11.91 -25.42
N LEU A 203 -14.99 -11.50 -24.20
CA LEU A 203 -13.65 -10.98 -23.88
C LEU A 203 -12.60 -12.08 -23.61
N ASP A 204 -12.99 -13.36 -23.63
CA ASP A 204 -12.13 -14.48 -23.24
C ASP A 204 -11.56 -14.28 -21.81
N ILE A 205 -12.46 -14.01 -20.86
CA ILE A 205 -12.18 -13.95 -19.42
C ILE A 205 -12.82 -15.19 -18.78
N THR A 206 -12.11 -16.31 -18.83
CA THR A 206 -12.63 -17.63 -18.45
C THR A 206 -12.15 -18.09 -17.07
N THR A 207 -11.17 -17.41 -16.49
CA THR A 207 -10.56 -17.78 -15.22
C THR A 207 -10.60 -16.67 -14.18
N TRP A 208 -10.59 -17.07 -12.91
CA TRP A 208 -10.47 -16.16 -11.78
C TRP A 208 -9.25 -15.24 -11.91
N THR A 209 -8.12 -15.77 -12.36
CA THR A 209 -6.84 -15.06 -12.45
C THR A 209 -6.88 -13.99 -13.54
N GLN A 210 -7.47 -14.27 -14.69
CA GLN A 210 -7.70 -13.27 -15.75
C GLN A 210 -8.63 -12.15 -15.25
N CYS A 211 -9.74 -12.50 -14.60
CA CYS A 211 -10.65 -11.51 -14.03
C CYS A 211 -9.95 -10.64 -12.96
N HIS A 212 -9.11 -11.24 -12.12
CA HIS A 212 -8.32 -10.49 -11.14
C HIS A 212 -7.32 -9.52 -11.79
N LYS A 213 -6.63 -9.93 -12.87
CA LYS A 213 -5.74 -9.03 -13.62
C LYS A 213 -6.49 -7.83 -14.21
N GLU A 214 -7.72 -8.04 -14.66
CA GLU A 214 -8.57 -6.94 -15.15
C GLU A 214 -8.93 -5.95 -14.02
N ILE A 215 -9.27 -6.46 -12.84
CA ILE A 215 -9.53 -5.61 -11.66
C ILE A 215 -8.28 -4.82 -11.28
N LYS A 216 -7.11 -5.48 -11.18
CA LYS A 216 -5.84 -4.83 -10.81
C LYS A 216 -5.48 -3.71 -11.77
N PHE A 217 -5.61 -3.95 -13.08
CA PHE A 217 -5.38 -2.92 -14.09
C PHE A 217 -6.31 -1.71 -13.92
N LEU A 218 -7.61 -1.94 -13.66
CA LEU A 218 -8.56 -0.86 -13.43
C LEU A 218 -8.27 -0.08 -12.14
N GLU A 219 -7.89 -0.76 -11.05
CA GLU A 219 -7.47 -0.12 -9.80
C GLU A 219 -6.21 0.75 -10.03
N ASP A 220 -5.26 0.29 -10.83
CA ASP A 220 -4.07 1.06 -11.20
C ASP A 220 -4.42 2.31 -12.03
N GLU A 221 -5.34 2.21 -13.00
CA GLU A 221 -5.82 3.36 -13.78
C GLU A 221 -6.60 4.35 -12.90
N ILE A 222 -7.40 3.85 -11.94
CA ILE A 222 -8.10 4.67 -10.94
C ILE A 222 -7.12 5.47 -10.09
N ASN A 223 -5.99 4.88 -9.70
CA ASN A 223 -4.92 5.54 -8.95
C ASN A 223 -4.18 6.57 -9.83
N PHE A 224 -4.00 6.26 -11.12
CA PHE A 224 -3.37 7.16 -12.06
C PHE A 224 -4.22 8.43 -12.32
N GLU A 225 -5.50 8.29 -12.66
CA GLU A 225 -6.39 9.41 -13.00
C GLU A 225 -6.50 10.46 -11.89
N CYS A 226 -6.56 10.01 -10.64
CA CYS A 226 -6.59 10.94 -9.51
C CYS A 226 -5.22 11.54 -9.21
N SER A 227 -4.12 10.86 -9.53
CA SER A 227 -2.79 11.47 -9.44
C SER A 227 -2.64 12.67 -10.39
N GLU A 228 -3.39 12.71 -11.50
CA GLU A 228 -3.42 13.80 -12.47
C GLU A 228 -4.56 14.81 -12.26
N ASN A 229 -5.40 14.66 -11.22
CA ASN A 229 -6.63 15.43 -10.98
C ASN A 229 -7.64 15.38 -12.15
N HIS A 230 -7.63 14.30 -12.93
CA HIS A 230 -8.57 14.07 -14.05
C HIS A 230 -9.64 13.05 -13.65
N GLU A 231 -10.49 13.39 -12.68
CA GLU A 231 -11.47 12.45 -12.10
C GLU A 231 -12.65 12.08 -13.01
N ARG A 232 -12.64 12.48 -14.29
CA ARG A 232 -13.77 12.27 -15.21
C ARG A 232 -14.10 10.78 -15.38
N GLU A 233 -13.07 9.94 -15.37
CA GLU A 233 -13.21 8.51 -15.71
C GLU A 233 -13.32 7.61 -14.47
N VAL A 234 -13.03 8.15 -13.29
CA VAL A 234 -13.04 7.43 -12.02
C VAL A 234 -14.38 6.73 -11.74
N PRO A 235 -15.56 7.36 -11.91
CA PRO A 235 -16.82 6.68 -11.66
C PRO A 235 -17.05 5.45 -12.55
N MET A 236 -16.71 5.54 -13.84
CA MET A 236 -16.84 4.42 -14.78
C MET A 236 -15.86 3.31 -14.40
N LEU A 237 -14.60 3.64 -14.13
CA LEU A 237 -13.60 2.66 -13.69
C LEU A 237 -14.04 1.97 -12.39
N SER A 238 -14.54 2.71 -11.41
CA SER A 238 -15.06 2.15 -10.16
C SER A 238 -16.25 1.22 -10.40
N SER A 239 -17.19 1.60 -11.28
CA SER A 239 -18.31 0.72 -11.69
C SER A 239 -17.81 -0.60 -12.27
N LEU A 240 -16.79 -0.57 -13.13
CA LEU A 240 -16.19 -1.76 -13.72
C LEU A 240 -15.46 -2.62 -12.67
N VAL A 241 -14.74 -2.01 -11.73
CA VAL A 241 -14.10 -2.73 -10.62
C VAL A 241 -15.14 -3.45 -9.76
N GLY A 242 -16.23 -2.77 -9.41
CA GLY A 242 -17.34 -3.39 -8.65
C GLY A 242 -17.99 -4.55 -9.41
N PHE A 243 -18.29 -4.34 -10.70
CA PHE A 243 -18.86 -5.37 -11.57
C PHE A 243 -17.94 -6.60 -11.74
N LEU A 244 -16.67 -6.40 -12.06
CA LEU A 244 -15.73 -7.51 -12.22
C LEU A 244 -15.46 -8.21 -10.88
N SER A 245 -15.45 -7.48 -9.77
CA SER A 245 -15.37 -8.09 -8.43
C SER A 245 -16.56 -9.01 -8.15
N TYR A 246 -17.78 -8.57 -8.51
CA TYR A 246 -18.99 -9.39 -8.44
C TYR A 246 -18.85 -10.65 -9.29
N CYS A 247 -18.42 -10.51 -10.55
CA CYS A 247 -18.16 -11.65 -11.45
C CYS A 247 -17.14 -12.63 -10.86
N ARG A 248 -16.03 -12.10 -10.34
CA ARG A 248 -14.91 -12.87 -9.78
C ARG A 248 -15.36 -13.76 -8.61
N GLY A 249 -16.12 -13.18 -7.69
CA GLY A 249 -16.57 -13.89 -6.48
C GLY A 249 -17.68 -14.92 -6.73
N ILE A 250 -18.58 -14.65 -7.68
CA ILE A 250 -19.78 -15.47 -7.91
C ILE A 250 -19.57 -16.54 -8.98
N LEU A 251 -18.94 -16.21 -10.12
CA LEU A 251 -18.99 -17.06 -11.32
C LEU A 251 -17.85 -18.08 -11.44
N PHE A 252 -16.67 -17.81 -10.86
CA PHE A 252 -15.49 -18.66 -11.07
C PHE A 252 -15.27 -19.63 -9.91
N GLU A 253 -15.91 -20.81 -9.94
CA GLU A 253 -15.82 -21.81 -8.86
C GLU A 253 -14.52 -22.66 -8.89
N ASP A 254 -13.84 -22.79 -10.04
CA ASP A 254 -12.88 -23.88 -10.30
C ASP A 254 -11.38 -23.61 -10.07
N SER A 255 -10.96 -22.46 -9.54
CA SER A 255 -9.50 -22.17 -9.43
C SER A 255 -8.89 -22.63 -8.10
N VAL A 256 -7.80 -23.41 -8.20
CA VAL A 256 -6.91 -23.81 -7.09
C VAL A 256 -6.41 -22.57 -6.33
N TYR A 257 -6.82 -22.45 -5.07
CA TYR A 257 -6.33 -21.44 -4.13
C TYR A 257 -4.85 -21.70 -3.84
N GLY A 258 -3.96 -20.74 -4.14
CA GLY A 258 -2.63 -20.71 -3.54
C GLY A 258 -1.41 -20.50 -4.44
N ASN A 259 -1.53 -20.43 -5.78
CA ASN A 259 -0.34 -20.31 -6.65
C ASN A 259 -0.20 -19.00 -7.44
N THR A 260 -1.17 -18.09 -7.41
CA THR A 260 -1.09 -16.84 -8.19
C THR A 260 -0.30 -15.71 -7.53
N ASP A 261 -0.02 -15.81 -6.21
CA ASP A 261 0.89 -14.90 -5.51
C ASP A 261 2.38 -15.16 -5.83
N GLN A 262 2.72 -16.17 -6.65
CA GLN A 262 4.11 -16.40 -7.10
C GLN A 262 4.45 -15.73 -8.45
N SER A 263 3.45 -15.22 -9.20
CA SER A 263 3.68 -14.59 -10.51
C SER A 263 3.60 -13.06 -10.52
N ASP A 264 3.27 -12.43 -9.38
CA ASP A 264 3.78 -11.09 -9.05
C ASP A 264 5.22 -11.25 -8.53
N GLY A 265 6.08 -11.77 -9.41
CA GLY A 265 7.51 -11.83 -9.17
C GLY A 265 8.04 -10.41 -9.06
N THR A 266 8.53 -10.09 -7.86
CA THR A 266 9.36 -8.92 -7.56
C THR A 266 8.63 -7.59 -7.25
N SER A 267 7.64 -7.60 -6.35
CA SER A 267 7.47 -6.55 -5.31
C SER A 267 6.18 -6.79 -4.52
N ASN A 268 6.33 -7.24 -3.27
CA ASN A 268 5.37 -7.29 -2.14
C ASN A 268 5.65 -8.48 -1.20
N LEU A 269 6.75 -9.21 -1.43
CA LEU A 269 7.42 -10.07 -0.44
C LEU A 269 8.53 -9.29 0.30
N GLU A 270 8.19 -8.09 0.77
CA GLU A 270 9.01 -7.32 1.71
C GLU A 270 8.52 -7.67 3.12
N THR A 271 9.26 -8.41 3.96
CA THR A 271 10.40 -7.88 4.74
C THR A 271 10.61 -6.39 4.54
N LEU A 272 10.46 -5.60 5.62
CA LEU A 272 10.74 -4.15 5.79
C LEU A 272 9.42 -3.47 6.24
N THR A 273 9.29 -2.72 7.32
CA THR A 273 10.19 -2.19 8.35
C THR A 273 9.25 -1.81 9.52
N CYS A 274 9.78 -1.78 10.73
CA CYS A 274 9.08 -1.46 11.96
C CYS A 274 8.61 0.02 12.08
N LEU A 275 8.47 0.78 10.99
CA LEU A 275 7.57 1.93 10.89
C LEU A 275 6.36 1.55 10.03
N ASN A 276 5.15 1.63 10.61
CA ASN A 276 3.94 1.45 9.83
C ASN A 276 3.75 2.71 8.95
N PRO A 277 3.82 2.63 7.62
CA PRO A 277 3.60 3.81 6.75
C PRO A 277 2.22 4.44 6.99
N GLU A 278 1.29 3.72 7.62
CA GLU A 278 -0.02 4.20 8.03
C GLU A 278 0.00 5.17 9.22
N ASP A 279 1.01 5.14 10.09
CA ASP A 279 1.11 6.08 11.22
C ASP A 279 1.53 7.48 10.76
N PHE A 280 2.13 7.55 9.56
CA PHE A 280 2.42 8.77 8.84
C PHE A 280 1.25 9.27 8.01
N ARG A 281 0.18 8.47 7.87
CA ARG A 281 -0.98 8.82 7.07
C ARG A 281 -2.02 9.56 7.89
N CYS A 282 -2.60 10.60 7.30
CA CYS A 282 -3.69 11.33 7.92
C CYS A 282 -4.87 10.37 8.07
N PRO A 283 -5.49 10.25 9.25
CA PRO A 283 -6.64 9.37 9.40
C PRO A 283 -7.88 9.77 8.59
N ILE A 284 -7.89 11.00 8.06
CA ILE A 284 -8.93 11.48 7.15
C ILE A 284 -8.54 11.15 5.70
N SER A 285 -7.32 11.48 5.25
CA SER A 285 -6.92 11.31 3.84
C SER A 285 -6.25 10.00 3.49
N LEU A 286 -5.77 9.25 4.48
CA LEU A 286 -4.93 8.07 4.31
C LEU A 286 -3.69 8.33 3.43
N GLU A 287 -3.33 9.59 3.25
CA GLU A 287 -2.10 10.05 2.63
C GLU A 287 -1.12 10.51 3.70
N LEU A 288 0.16 10.45 3.36
CA LEU A 288 1.23 10.94 4.22
C LEU A 288 0.99 12.40 4.66
N MET A 289 0.94 12.66 5.97
CA MET A 289 0.67 13.99 6.53
C MET A 289 1.83 14.93 6.23
N THR A 290 1.60 15.94 5.40
CA THR A 290 2.65 16.93 5.07
C THR A 290 2.69 18.05 6.09
N ASP A 291 1.55 18.39 6.71
CA ASP A 291 1.50 19.29 7.86
C ASP A 291 0.63 18.69 8.98
N PRO A 292 1.15 17.71 9.74
CA PRO A 292 0.41 17.06 10.81
C PRO A 292 0.07 18.04 11.95
N VAL A 293 -1.19 18.05 12.36
CA VAL A 293 -1.77 18.82 13.47
C VAL A 293 -2.62 17.92 14.35
N THR A 294 -2.57 18.15 15.66
CA THR A 294 -3.29 17.38 16.67
C THR A 294 -4.51 18.18 17.14
N VAL A 295 -5.65 17.50 17.23
CA VAL A 295 -6.89 18.06 17.80
C VAL A 295 -7.03 17.72 19.29
N SER A 296 -8.02 18.30 19.98
CA SER A 296 -8.23 18.14 21.43
C SER A 296 -8.34 16.68 21.92
N THR A 297 -8.74 15.75 21.05
CA THR A 297 -8.84 14.30 21.35
C THR A 297 -7.50 13.56 21.23
N GLY A 298 -6.41 14.27 20.97
CA GLY A 298 -5.06 13.70 20.86
C GLY A 298 -4.76 13.00 19.53
N GLN A 299 -5.68 13.03 18.56
CA GLN A 299 -5.43 12.49 17.22
C GLN A 299 -4.76 13.50 16.31
N THR A 300 -3.80 13.03 15.51
CA THR A 300 -3.08 13.84 14.52
C THR A 300 -3.63 13.63 13.12
N TYR A 301 -3.81 14.71 12.38
CA TYR A 301 -4.33 14.77 11.01
C TYR A 301 -3.48 15.71 10.18
N ASP A 302 -3.55 15.64 8.86
CA ASP A 302 -3.02 16.73 8.03
C ASP A 302 -3.89 17.98 8.23
N ARG A 303 -3.26 19.15 8.40
CA ARG A 303 -3.94 20.42 8.69
C ARG A 303 -5.08 20.70 7.73
N ALA A 304 -4.84 20.52 6.43
CA ALA A 304 -5.84 20.79 5.41
C ALA A 304 -7.07 19.88 5.57
N SER A 305 -6.85 18.61 5.91
CA SER A 305 -7.90 17.60 6.06
C SER A 305 -8.81 17.89 7.26
N ILE A 306 -8.24 18.20 8.43
CA ILE A 306 -9.03 18.48 9.62
C ILE A 306 -9.68 19.86 9.60
N GLN A 307 -9.03 20.86 9.00
CA GLN A 307 -9.59 22.20 8.89
C GLN A 307 -10.80 22.22 7.95
N LYS A 308 -10.77 21.47 6.85
CA LYS A 308 -11.93 21.28 5.97
C LYS A 308 -13.08 20.59 6.71
N TRP A 309 -12.78 19.52 7.45
CA TRP A 309 -13.75 18.80 8.26
C TRP A 309 -14.49 19.73 9.25
N LEU A 310 -13.76 20.60 9.94
CA LEU A 310 -14.32 21.60 10.85
C LEU A 310 -15.13 22.68 10.14
N THR A 311 -14.67 23.13 8.95
CA THR A 311 -15.35 24.17 8.16
C THR A 311 -16.69 23.69 7.59
N SER A 312 -16.87 22.37 7.40
CA SER A 312 -18.14 21.75 7.01
C SER A 312 -19.16 21.63 8.16
N GLY A 313 -18.87 22.21 9.33
CA GLY A 313 -19.79 22.22 10.49
C GLY A 313 -19.70 20.98 11.39
N ASN A 314 -18.74 20.09 11.17
CA ASN A 314 -18.58 18.89 11.98
C ASN A 314 -17.72 19.17 13.22
N LEU A 315 -18.29 19.02 14.42
CA LEU A 315 -17.58 19.16 15.69
C LEU A 315 -17.08 17.82 16.27
N LEU A 316 -17.25 16.72 15.53
CA LEU A 316 -16.78 15.40 15.96
C LEU A 316 -15.37 15.15 15.46
N CYS A 317 -14.54 14.47 16.24
CA CYS A 317 -13.21 14.04 15.82
C CYS A 317 -13.33 12.91 14.77
N PRO A 318 -12.75 13.03 13.57
CA PRO A 318 -12.92 12.04 12.50
C PRO A 318 -12.48 10.61 12.82
N LYS A 319 -11.44 10.45 13.65
CA LYS A 319 -10.87 9.15 14.04
C LYS A 319 -11.45 8.59 15.34
N THR A 320 -11.89 9.45 16.28
CA THR A 320 -12.43 8.99 17.58
C THR A 320 -13.95 9.10 17.70
N GLY A 321 -14.61 9.88 16.84
CA GLY A 321 -16.05 10.16 16.93
C GLY A 321 -16.45 11.02 18.12
N GLU A 322 -15.50 11.46 18.96
CA GLU A 322 -15.75 12.28 20.15
C GLU A 322 -15.97 13.75 19.79
N ILE A 323 -16.78 14.47 20.57
CA ILE A 323 -16.95 15.93 20.41
C ILE A 323 -15.62 16.62 20.72
N LEU A 324 -15.15 17.45 19.78
CA LEU A 324 -13.99 18.30 19.95
C LEU A 324 -14.30 19.40 20.96
N GLN A 325 -13.56 19.43 22.07
CA GLN A 325 -13.70 20.45 23.10
C GLN A 325 -13.18 21.82 22.65
N SER A 326 -12.28 21.84 21.66
CA SER A 326 -11.79 23.04 20.99
C SER A 326 -11.52 22.76 19.51
N THR A 327 -11.73 23.77 18.67
CA THR A 327 -11.41 23.74 17.23
C THR A 327 -9.97 24.16 16.94
N GLU A 328 -9.18 24.41 17.98
CA GLU A 328 -7.78 24.79 17.86
C GLU A 328 -6.92 23.62 17.39
N LEU A 329 -6.10 23.86 16.36
CA LEU A 329 -5.23 22.86 15.73
C LEU A 329 -3.79 23.06 16.18
N VAL A 330 -3.27 22.13 16.98
CA VAL A 330 -1.91 22.20 17.52
C VAL A 330 -0.92 21.54 16.53
N PRO A 331 0.09 22.25 15.99
CA PRO A 331 1.04 21.65 15.05
C PRO A 331 1.87 20.52 15.66
N ASN A 332 1.87 19.35 15.02
CA ASN A 332 2.70 18.21 15.42
C ASN A 332 4.02 18.22 14.63
N SER A 333 4.89 19.16 14.98
CA SER A 333 6.18 19.36 14.30
C SER A 333 7.14 18.15 14.40
N THR A 334 6.97 17.30 15.41
CA THR A 334 7.73 16.05 15.58
C THR A 334 7.34 15.01 14.53
N LEU A 335 6.03 14.76 14.35
CA LEU A 335 5.54 13.85 13.33
C LEU A 335 5.87 14.36 11.92
N ARG A 336 5.80 15.68 11.70
CA ARG A 336 6.17 16.29 10.41
C ARG A 336 7.60 15.97 10.01
N LYS A 337 8.55 16.03 10.95
CA LYS A 337 9.96 15.71 10.70
C LYS A 337 10.18 14.23 10.42
N LEU A 338 9.49 13.34 11.15
CA LEU A 338 9.53 11.90 10.92
C LEU A 338 9.00 11.54 9.53
N ILE A 339 7.94 12.22 9.09
CA ILE A 339 7.35 12.03 7.77
C ILE A 339 8.29 12.53 6.67
N GLN A 340 8.92 13.69 6.86
CA GLN A 340 9.90 14.22 5.91
C GLN A 340 11.14 13.33 5.78
N GLN A 341 11.58 12.74 6.89
CA GLN A 341 12.69 11.79 6.92
C GLN A 341 12.31 10.47 6.23
N PHE A 342 11.12 9.93 6.51
CA PHE A 342 10.56 8.77 5.81
C PHE A 342 10.47 9.01 4.28
N CYS A 343 10.04 10.19 3.84
CA CYS A 343 10.02 10.54 2.42
C CYS A 343 11.40 10.59 1.79
N PHE A 344 12.38 11.17 2.49
CA PHE A 344 13.75 11.30 2.01
C PHE A 344 14.42 9.93 1.85
N ASP A 345 14.23 9.05 2.85
CA ASP A 345 14.82 7.71 2.87
C ASP A 345 14.20 6.77 1.82
N ASN A 346 12.97 7.03 1.37
CA ASN A 346 12.26 6.25 0.35
C ASN A 346 12.22 6.91 -1.04
N GLY A 347 12.94 8.01 -1.27
CA GLY A 347 12.97 8.70 -2.56
C GLY A 347 11.63 9.36 -2.98
N ILE A 348 10.74 9.60 -2.03
CA ILE A 348 9.40 10.19 -2.25
C ILE A 348 9.53 11.73 -2.30
N SER A 349 9.34 12.34 -3.47
CA SER A 349 9.40 13.79 -3.62
C SER A 349 8.18 14.50 -3.01
N ILE A 350 8.41 15.29 -1.95
CA ILE A 350 7.40 16.09 -1.21
C ILE A 350 6.92 17.31 -2.04
N ALA A 351 7.59 17.62 -3.15
CA ALA A 351 7.28 18.77 -4.00
C ALA A 351 6.13 18.47 -4.99
N LYS A 352 4.89 18.31 -4.49
CA LYS A 352 3.63 18.47 -5.26
C LYS A 352 2.42 18.63 -4.31
N SER A 353 2.50 19.63 -3.42
CA SER A 353 1.50 19.99 -2.40
C SER A 353 0.21 20.66 -2.94
N ARG A 354 -0.40 20.11 -4.01
CA ARG A 354 -1.76 20.47 -4.46
C ARG A 354 -2.69 19.26 -4.68
N LYS A 355 -2.26 18.03 -4.38
CA LYS A 355 -2.97 16.77 -4.66
C LYS A 355 -3.96 16.27 -3.56
N LYS A 356 -4.05 16.96 -2.41
CA LYS A 356 -4.64 16.43 -1.16
C LYS A 356 -6.17 16.41 -1.02
N ASN A 357 -6.93 16.92 -1.98
CA ASN A 357 -8.39 17.08 -1.83
C ASN A 357 -9.20 15.89 -2.37
N CYS A 358 -8.58 14.95 -3.10
CA CYS A 358 -9.27 13.94 -3.90
C CYS A 358 -9.36 12.54 -3.24
N ASP A 359 -8.37 12.13 -2.43
CA ASP A 359 -8.30 10.73 -1.95
C ASP A 359 -9.11 10.41 -0.67
N ILE A 360 -9.51 11.43 0.11
CA ILE A 360 -10.36 11.26 1.31
C ILE A 360 -11.73 10.67 0.93
N SER A 361 -12.36 11.24 -0.10
CA SER A 361 -13.69 10.84 -0.55
C SER A 361 -13.67 9.42 -1.14
N ARG A 362 -12.58 9.04 -1.82
CA ARG A 362 -12.46 7.75 -2.54
C ARG A 362 -12.28 6.53 -1.66
N THR A 363 -11.69 6.68 -0.48
CA THR A 363 -11.56 5.52 0.44
C THR A 363 -12.86 5.24 1.20
N ILE A 364 -13.69 6.27 1.38
CA ILE A 364 -14.96 6.23 2.13
C ILE A 364 -16.16 5.95 1.21
N LEU A 365 -16.10 6.39 -0.05
CA LEU A 365 -17.15 6.20 -1.06
C LEU A 365 -16.75 5.12 -2.08
N PRO A 366 -17.71 4.37 -2.63
CA PRO A 366 -17.47 3.29 -3.60
C PRO A 366 -17.02 3.76 -5.00
N GLY A 367 -16.77 5.06 -5.19
CA GLY A 367 -16.44 5.67 -6.48
C GLY A 367 -17.63 5.83 -7.44
N SER A 368 -18.62 4.94 -7.39
CA SER A 368 -19.90 5.07 -8.10
C SER A 368 -21.06 4.32 -7.41
N PRO A 369 -22.33 4.67 -7.70
CA PRO A 369 -23.49 3.93 -7.18
C PRO A 369 -23.53 2.48 -7.65
N ALA A 370 -23.17 2.21 -8.91
CA ALA A 370 -23.12 0.86 -9.46
C ALA A 370 -22.13 -0.03 -8.70
N ALA A 371 -20.92 0.51 -8.45
CA ALA A 371 -19.88 -0.18 -7.70
C ALA A 371 -20.35 -0.48 -6.27
N ALA A 372 -21.01 0.48 -5.63
CA ALA A 372 -21.56 0.34 -4.29
C ALA A 372 -22.47 -0.90 -4.19
N GLU A 373 -23.41 -0.99 -5.11
CA GLU A 373 -24.44 -2.01 -5.07
C GLU A 373 -23.92 -3.39 -5.53
N ALA A 374 -23.02 -3.42 -6.52
CA ALA A 374 -22.32 -4.65 -6.91
C ALA A 374 -21.55 -5.27 -5.72
N ILE A 375 -20.86 -4.45 -4.93
CA ILE A 375 -20.14 -4.91 -3.74
C ILE A 375 -21.10 -5.37 -2.64
N LYS A 376 -22.28 -4.76 -2.48
CA LYS A 376 -23.30 -5.23 -1.52
C LYS A 376 -23.86 -6.59 -1.90
N PHE A 377 -24.27 -6.79 -3.15
CA PHE A 377 -24.74 -8.10 -3.62
C PHE A 377 -23.67 -9.17 -3.42
N LEU A 378 -22.42 -8.86 -3.81
CA LEU A 378 -21.29 -9.76 -3.62
C LEU A 378 -21.07 -10.07 -2.14
N SER A 379 -21.08 -9.06 -1.26
CA SER A 379 -20.86 -9.26 0.18
C SER A 379 -21.95 -10.13 0.80
N GLN A 380 -23.21 -9.94 0.40
CA GLN A 380 -24.32 -10.78 0.86
C GLN A 380 -24.19 -12.23 0.38
N PHE A 381 -23.81 -12.43 -0.89
CA PHE A 381 -23.55 -13.76 -1.43
C PHE A 381 -22.41 -14.48 -0.69
N LEU A 382 -21.30 -13.78 -0.46
CA LEU A 382 -20.15 -14.33 0.25
C LEU A 382 -20.50 -14.65 1.71
N ALA A 383 -21.26 -13.78 2.39
CA ALA A 383 -21.75 -14.04 3.73
C ALA A 383 -22.62 -15.31 3.77
N ASN A 384 -23.57 -15.46 2.83
CA ASN A 384 -24.39 -16.67 2.75
C ASN A 384 -23.55 -17.94 2.54
N ARG A 385 -22.50 -17.88 1.70
CA ARG A 385 -21.57 -19.00 1.49
C ARG A 385 -20.76 -19.33 2.76
N MET A 386 -20.43 -18.33 3.58
CA MET A 386 -19.75 -18.55 4.87
C MET A 386 -20.60 -19.36 5.86
N TYR A 387 -21.91 -19.12 5.90
CA TYR A 387 -22.82 -19.83 6.81
C TYR A 387 -23.28 -21.19 6.27
N PHE A 388 -23.61 -21.28 4.97
CA PHE A 388 -24.30 -22.44 4.39
C PHE A 388 -23.48 -23.21 3.34
N GLY A 389 -22.29 -22.75 3.00
CA GLY A 389 -21.44 -23.40 1.99
C GLY A 389 -20.68 -24.62 2.51
N SER A 390 -20.11 -25.40 1.57
CA SER A 390 -19.12 -26.44 1.89
C SER A 390 -17.82 -25.81 2.42
N ASP A 391 -16.93 -26.61 3.03
CA ASP A 391 -15.66 -26.08 3.57
C ASP A 391 -14.81 -25.40 2.49
N GLN A 392 -14.78 -25.95 1.27
CA GLN A 392 -14.13 -25.33 0.12
C GLN A 392 -14.75 -23.98 -0.24
N GLN A 393 -16.09 -23.88 -0.23
CA GLN A 393 -16.81 -22.64 -0.50
C GLN A 393 -16.59 -21.59 0.60
N LYS A 394 -16.48 -22.02 1.86
CA LYS A 394 -16.16 -21.15 3.00
C LYS A 394 -14.74 -20.60 2.90
N ILE A 395 -13.74 -21.44 2.57
CA ILE A 395 -12.35 -21.00 2.37
C ILE A 395 -12.28 -19.97 1.25
N LYS A 396 -12.95 -20.25 0.12
CA LYS A 396 -13.07 -19.30 -0.99
C LYS A 396 -13.68 -17.98 -0.55
N ALA A 397 -14.85 -18.04 0.12
CA ALA A 397 -15.55 -16.85 0.53
C ALA A 397 -14.69 -16.01 1.49
N ALA A 398 -13.99 -16.66 2.43
CA ALA A 398 -13.03 -16.00 3.31
C ALA A 398 -11.90 -15.31 2.55
N TYR A 399 -11.33 -15.98 1.53
CA TYR A 399 -10.29 -15.41 0.68
C TYR A 399 -10.80 -14.20 -0.12
N GLU A 400 -12.00 -14.28 -0.70
CA GLU A 400 -12.62 -13.18 -1.43
C GLU A 400 -12.90 -11.96 -0.54
N ILE A 401 -13.48 -12.19 0.63
CA ILE A 401 -13.73 -11.14 1.63
C ILE A 401 -12.43 -10.46 2.03
N ARG A 402 -11.34 -11.23 2.22
CA ARG A 402 -10.02 -10.69 2.55
C ARG A 402 -9.49 -9.75 1.45
N LEU A 403 -9.70 -10.09 0.18
CA LEU A 403 -9.34 -9.23 -0.95
C LEU A 403 -10.18 -7.95 -0.99
N LEU A 404 -11.52 -8.08 -0.88
CA LEU A 404 -12.43 -6.92 -0.88
C LEU A 404 -12.16 -5.96 0.28
N ALA A 405 -11.87 -6.48 1.47
CA ALA A 405 -11.55 -5.69 2.65
C ALA A 405 -10.17 -4.99 2.56
N LYS A 406 -9.31 -5.39 1.62
CA LYS A 406 -8.04 -4.70 1.34
C LYS A 406 -8.30 -3.38 0.62
N SER A 407 -9.21 -3.34 -0.35
CA SER A 407 -9.35 -2.26 -1.33
C SER A 407 -9.75 -0.90 -0.73
N ASN A 408 -10.82 -0.80 0.07
CA ASN A 408 -11.26 0.50 0.64
C ASN A 408 -12.05 0.35 1.97
N ILE A 409 -12.41 1.48 2.62
CA ILE A 409 -13.19 1.49 3.88
C ILE A 409 -14.65 1.12 3.63
N PHE A 410 -15.23 1.55 2.51
CA PHE A 410 -16.60 1.21 2.11
C PHE A 410 -16.85 -0.30 2.06
N ASN A 411 -15.97 -1.06 1.41
CA ASN A 411 -16.06 -2.51 1.32
C ASN A 411 -16.01 -3.13 2.72
N ARG A 412 -15.16 -2.62 3.63
CA ARG A 412 -15.13 -3.08 5.03
C ARG A 412 -16.47 -2.85 5.72
N SER A 413 -17.08 -1.66 5.57
CA SER A 413 -18.38 -1.38 6.19
C SER A 413 -19.47 -2.30 5.66
N VAL A 414 -19.55 -2.49 4.34
CA VAL A 414 -20.52 -3.40 3.71
C VAL A 414 -20.32 -4.85 4.15
N LEU A 415 -19.08 -5.33 4.22
CA LEU A 415 -18.77 -6.67 4.71
C LEU A 415 -19.13 -6.87 6.19
N ILE A 416 -18.98 -5.81 7.00
CA ILE A 416 -19.40 -5.82 8.41
C ILE A 416 -20.92 -5.86 8.53
N GLU A 417 -21.63 -5.04 7.75
CA GLU A 417 -23.09 -4.99 7.68
C GLU A 417 -23.70 -6.32 7.18
N ALA A 418 -23.00 -7.03 6.30
CA ALA A 418 -23.35 -8.38 5.85
C ALA A 418 -23.11 -9.48 6.91
N ALA A 419 -22.87 -9.13 8.18
CA ALA A 419 -22.70 -10.04 9.31
C ALA A 419 -21.63 -11.13 9.09
N THR A 420 -20.49 -10.76 8.49
CA THR A 420 -19.39 -11.72 8.22
C THR A 420 -18.53 -12.04 9.45
N ILE A 421 -18.48 -11.13 10.45
CA ILE A 421 -17.63 -11.27 11.65
C ILE A 421 -17.93 -12.54 12.47
N PRO A 422 -19.19 -12.86 12.84
CA PRO A 422 -19.49 -14.07 13.61
C PRO A 422 -19.04 -15.35 12.90
N ALA A 423 -19.25 -15.44 11.58
CA ALA A 423 -18.81 -16.58 10.77
C ALA A 423 -17.29 -16.74 10.81
N PHE A 424 -16.52 -15.65 10.66
CA PHE A 424 -15.06 -15.72 10.78
C PHE A 424 -14.60 -16.18 12.15
N LEU A 425 -15.22 -15.69 13.23
CA LEU A 425 -14.88 -16.09 14.60
C LEU A 425 -15.13 -17.59 14.83
N GLN A 426 -16.20 -18.14 14.26
CA GLN A 426 -16.47 -19.58 14.30
C GLN A 426 -15.42 -20.38 13.51
N MET A 427 -14.99 -19.87 12.36
CA MET A 427 -13.99 -20.50 11.49
C MET A 427 -12.55 -20.43 12.03
N LEU A 428 -12.29 -19.70 13.11
CA LEU A 428 -10.99 -19.73 13.78
C LEU A 428 -10.72 -21.05 14.51
N SER A 429 -11.79 -21.76 14.91
CA SER A 429 -11.72 -23.03 15.65
C SER A 429 -11.54 -24.26 14.76
N THR A 430 -11.28 -24.09 13.46
CA THR A 430 -11.13 -25.22 12.53
C THR A 430 -9.72 -25.79 12.57
N ASN A 431 -9.58 -27.04 12.11
CA ASN A 431 -8.28 -27.71 11.95
C ASN A 431 -7.68 -27.53 10.55
N ASP A 432 -8.30 -26.70 9.70
CA ASP A 432 -7.81 -26.41 8.35
C ASP A 432 -6.92 -25.15 8.38
N PRO A 433 -5.61 -25.25 8.08
CA PRO A 433 -4.70 -24.11 8.14
C PRO A 433 -5.07 -22.97 7.19
N ALA A 434 -5.60 -23.27 6.00
CA ALA A 434 -5.98 -22.25 5.03
C ALA A 434 -7.25 -21.52 5.46
N MET A 435 -8.22 -22.23 6.02
CA MET A 435 -9.43 -21.64 6.57
C MET A 435 -9.11 -20.71 7.75
N GLN A 436 -8.32 -21.17 8.72
CA GLN A 436 -7.95 -20.36 9.88
C GLN A 436 -7.16 -19.11 9.47
N GLU A 437 -6.19 -19.25 8.56
CA GLU A 437 -5.37 -18.13 8.06
C GLU A 437 -6.20 -17.08 7.30
N ASN A 438 -7.09 -17.51 6.38
CA ASN A 438 -7.96 -16.59 5.67
C ASN A 438 -8.92 -15.88 6.61
N SER A 439 -9.45 -16.59 7.61
CA SER A 439 -10.43 -16.05 8.55
C SER A 439 -9.80 -15.02 9.49
N ILE A 440 -8.64 -15.32 10.08
CA ILE A 440 -7.94 -14.37 10.95
C ILE A 440 -7.43 -13.16 10.15
N SER A 441 -6.99 -13.37 8.91
CA SER A 441 -6.58 -12.28 8.02
C SER A 441 -7.74 -11.35 7.67
N ALA A 442 -8.92 -11.90 7.37
CA ALA A 442 -10.12 -11.11 7.10
C ALA A 442 -10.52 -10.31 8.35
N LEU A 443 -10.53 -10.92 9.53
CA LEU A 443 -10.79 -10.23 10.80
C LEU A 443 -9.79 -9.09 11.06
N LEU A 444 -8.51 -9.26 10.71
CA LEU A 444 -7.54 -8.16 10.78
C LEU A 444 -7.90 -7.00 9.84
N LYS A 445 -8.38 -7.28 8.62
CA LYS A 445 -8.80 -6.20 7.72
C LYS A 445 -10.04 -5.49 8.25
N LEU A 446 -11.01 -6.23 8.79
CA LEU A 446 -12.25 -5.67 9.34
C LEU A 446 -12.01 -4.93 10.67
N SER A 447 -11.07 -5.37 11.50
CA SER A 447 -10.73 -4.71 12.78
C SER A 447 -10.07 -3.34 12.61
N LYS A 448 -9.66 -2.97 11.38
CA LYS A 448 -9.25 -1.58 11.09
C LYS A 448 -10.44 -0.62 11.09
N HIS A 449 -11.66 -1.11 10.88
CA HIS A 449 -12.90 -0.32 10.94
C HIS A 449 -13.41 -0.24 12.40
N SER A 450 -13.93 0.92 12.82
CA SER A 450 -14.44 1.14 14.18
C SER A 450 -15.54 0.14 14.57
N ASN A 451 -16.58 0.01 13.73
CA ASN A 451 -17.66 -0.96 13.94
C ASN A 451 -17.14 -2.42 13.91
N GLY A 452 -16.09 -2.70 13.13
CA GLY A 452 -15.49 -4.03 13.08
C GLY A 452 -14.87 -4.42 14.42
N LYS A 453 -14.13 -3.50 15.06
CA LYS A 453 -13.58 -3.72 16.41
C LYS A 453 -14.68 -3.99 17.43
N LYS A 454 -15.74 -3.18 17.40
CA LYS A 454 -16.89 -3.30 18.31
C LYS A 454 -17.55 -4.67 18.18
N LEU A 455 -17.91 -5.05 16.96
CA LEU A 455 -18.58 -6.33 16.70
C LEU A 455 -17.69 -7.54 16.98
N ILE A 456 -16.37 -7.45 16.74
CA ILE A 456 -15.44 -8.52 17.13
C ILE A 456 -15.53 -8.76 18.65
N MET A 457 -15.54 -7.71 19.46
CA MET A 457 -15.62 -7.85 20.92
C MET A 457 -17.01 -8.30 21.40
N GLU A 458 -18.07 -7.72 20.86
CA GLU A 458 -19.45 -8.06 21.23
C GLU A 458 -19.82 -9.52 20.89
N ASN A 459 -19.21 -10.09 19.85
CA ASN A 459 -19.38 -11.50 19.47
C ASN A 459 -18.39 -12.45 20.18
N GLY A 460 -17.80 -12.03 21.31
CA GLY A 460 -16.89 -12.88 22.10
C GLY A 460 -15.55 -13.18 21.42
N GLY A 461 -15.16 -12.39 20.42
CA GLY A 461 -14.01 -12.68 19.56
C GLY A 461 -12.66 -12.68 20.27
N LEU A 462 -12.54 -12.03 21.44
CA LEU A 462 -11.30 -12.05 22.23
C LEU A 462 -10.83 -13.48 22.52
N ASN A 463 -11.74 -14.36 22.93
CA ASN A 463 -11.40 -15.76 23.27
C ASN A 463 -10.94 -16.53 22.02
N SER A 464 -11.64 -16.37 20.88
CA SER A 464 -11.26 -17.02 19.62
C SER A 464 -9.91 -16.52 19.12
N ILE A 465 -9.67 -15.21 19.16
CA ILE A 465 -8.40 -14.59 18.75
C ILE A 465 -7.26 -15.03 19.67
N LEU A 466 -7.50 -15.09 20.98
CA LEU A 466 -6.52 -15.58 21.96
C LEU A 466 -6.20 -17.07 21.76
N GLY A 467 -7.21 -17.87 21.39
CA GLY A 467 -7.03 -19.27 20.98
C GLY A 467 -6.07 -19.39 19.79
N VAL A 468 -6.23 -18.55 18.75
CA VAL A 468 -5.32 -18.51 17.60
C VAL A 468 -3.94 -18.00 17.98
N LEU A 469 -3.83 -16.98 18.85
CA LEU A 469 -2.53 -16.48 19.30
C LEU A 469 -1.70 -17.57 19.99
N LYS A 470 -2.33 -18.40 20.83
CA LYS A 470 -1.68 -19.49 21.56
C LYS A 470 -1.42 -20.70 20.66
N ASN A 471 -2.47 -21.17 19.98
CA ASN A 471 -2.52 -22.50 19.36
C ASN A 471 -2.74 -22.46 17.84
N GLY A 472 -2.53 -21.30 17.20
CA GLY A 472 -2.71 -21.15 15.75
C GLY A 472 -1.86 -22.16 14.96
N LEU A 473 -2.45 -22.71 13.90
CA LEU A 473 -1.88 -23.76 13.04
C LEU A 473 -0.65 -23.29 12.26
N LYS A 474 -0.55 -21.98 12.03
CA LYS A 474 0.56 -21.31 11.35
C LYS A 474 1.08 -20.16 12.21
N LEU A 475 2.38 -19.91 12.12
CA LEU A 475 3.01 -18.83 12.87
C LEU A 475 2.44 -17.48 12.42
N GLU A 476 2.17 -17.30 11.12
CA GLU A 476 1.53 -16.13 10.53
C GLU A 476 0.17 -15.83 11.19
N SER A 477 -0.65 -16.85 11.42
CA SER A 477 -1.95 -16.69 12.10
C SER A 477 -1.79 -16.16 13.53
N LYS A 478 -0.78 -16.64 14.27
CA LYS A 478 -0.47 -16.12 15.62
C LYS A 478 -0.07 -14.63 15.57
N GLN A 479 0.75 -14.26 14.58
CA GLN A 479 1.19 -12.86 14.39
C GLN A 479 0.03 -11.93 14.05
N ILE A 480 -0.91 -12.41 13.23
CA ILE A 480 -2.12 -11.67 12.86
C ILE A 480 -3.04 -11.51 14.08
N ALA A 481 -3.18 -12.55 14.91
CA ALA A 481 -3.96 -12.48 16.14
C ALA A 481 -3.45 -11.39 17.10
N ALA A 482 -2.12 -11.28 17.29
CA ALA A 482 -1.52 -10.20 18.08
C ALA A 482 -1.83 -8.82 17.50
N ALA A 483 -1.79 -8.66 16.16
CA ALA A 483 -2.17 -7.41 15.52
C ALA A 483 -3.65 -7.05 15.75
N ILE A 484 -4.56 -8.02 15.72
CA ILE A 484 -5.98 -7.76 16.03
C ILE A 484 -6.14 -7.27 17.46
N ILE A 485 -5.45 -7.88 18.44
CA ILE A 485 -5.47 -7.43 19.84
C ILE A 485 -5.04 -5.96 19.93
N PHE A 486 -3.97 -5.56 19.24
CA PHE A 486 -3.58 -4.15 19.15
C PHE A 486 -4.71 -3.26 18.61
N TYR A 487 -5.29 -3.60 17.46
CA TYR A 487 -6.36 -2.78 16.85
C TYR A 487 -7.59 -2.66 17.75
N VAL A 488 -8.01 -3.74 18.39
CA VAL A 488 -9.18 -3.72 19.27
C VAL A 488 -8.87 -2.97 20.58
N SER A 489 -7.65 -3.12 21.11
CA SER A 489 -7.19 -2.36 22.29
C SER A 489 -7.10 -0.85 22.04
N SER A 490 -7.13 -0.38 20.78
CA SER A 490 -7.16 1.06 20.52
C SER A 490 -8.40 1.74 21.12
N LEU A 491 -9.51 1.01 21.32
CA LEU A 491 -10.71 1.50 21.99
C LEU A 491 -10.55 1.40 23.51
N ARG A 492 -10.67 2.53 24.20
CA ARG A 492 -10.43 2.64 25.65
C ARG A 492 -11.28 1.65 26.47
N GLU A 493 -12.51 1.42 26.04
CA GLU A 493 -13.47 0.52 26.69
C GLU A 493 -12.97 -0.93 26.75
N TYR A 494 -12.26 -1.39 25.71
CA TYR A 494 -11.80 -2.79 25.61
C TYR A 494 -10.41 -3.02 26.20
N ARG A 495 -9.58 -1.98 26.39
CA ARG A 495 -8.22 -2.13 26.97
C ARG A 495 -8.23 -2.82 28.33
N LYS A 496 -9.22 -2.46 29.15
CA LYS A 496 -9.36 -3.00 30.49
C LYS A 496 -9.74 -4.48 30.43
N SER A 497 -10.82 -4.83 29.73
CA SER A 497 -11.29 -6.22 29.65
C SER A 497 -10.28 -7.15 28.98
N ILE A 498 -9.60 -6.69 27.92
CA ILE A 498 -8.54 -7.46 27.27
C ILE A 498 -7.36 -7.68 28.23
N GLY A 499 -6.90 -6.62 28.90
CA GLY A 499 -5.77 -6.72 29.83
C GLY A 499 -6.07 -7.50 31.11
N GLU A 500 -7.35 -7.55 31.54
CA GLU A 500 -7.81 -8.38 32.67
C GLU A 500 -7.86 -9.88 32.34
N THR A 501 -7.79 -10.25 31.06
CA THR A 501 -7.80 -11.65 30.62
C THR A 501 -6.42 -12.29 30.88
N PRO A 502 -6.33 -13.32 31.76
CA PRO A 502 -5.05 -13.81 32.28
C PRO A 502 -4.05 -14.29 31.22
N GLU A 503 -4.52 -14.95 30.15
CA GLU A 503 -3.60 -15.53 29.16
C GLU A 503 -3.14 -14.56 28.06
N VAL A 504 -3.64 -13.32 28.02
CA VAL A 504 -3.28 -12.36 26.95
C VAL A 504 -1.80 -11.98 27.02
N PHE A 505 -1.31 -11.54 28.19
CA PHE A 505 0.10 -11.16 28.33
C PHE A 505 1.05 -12.35 28.15
N PRO A 506 0.83 -13.52 28.79
CA PRO A 506 1.65 -14.71 28.55
C PRO A 506 1.77 -15.10 27.08
N ALA A 507 0.65 -15.10 26.34
CA ALA A 507 0.65 -15.47 24.92
C ALA A 507 1.40 -14.43 24.04
N LEU A 508 1.29 -13.14 24.35
CA LEU A 508 2.06 -12.10 23.67
C LEU A 508 3.56 -12.20 23.99
N VAL A 509 3.91 -12.51 25.24
CA VAL A 509 5.31 -12.71 25.67
C VAL A 509 5.94 -13.93 25.00
N GLU A 510 5.19 -15.03 24.85
CA GLU A 510 5.63 -16.20 24.08
C GLU A 510 5.92 -15.81 22.62
N LEU A 511 5.04 -15.02 21.99
CA LEU A 511 5.27 -14.53 20.63
C LEU A 511 6.49 -13.59 20.51
N ILE A 512 6.87 -12.85 21.57
CA ILE A 512 8.11 -12.06 21.62
C ILE A 512 9.35 -12.97 21.63
N LYS A 513 9.28 -14.10 22.34
CA LYS A 513 10.39 -15.06 22.44
C LYS A 513 10.58 -15.80 21.12
N ASP A 514 9.51 -16.41 20.62
CA ASP A 514 9.58 -17.45 19.57
C ASP A 514 9.06 -17.00 18.21
N GLY A 515 8.49 -15.79 18.11
CA GLY A 515 7.94 -15.25 16.86
C GLY A 515 8.96 -14.80 15.83
N THR A 516 8.51 -14.61 14.59
CA THR A 516 9.28 -13.86 13.58
C THR A 516 9.44 -12.39 14.00
N SER A 517 10.31 -11.63 13.34
CA SER A 517 10.42 -10.18 13.63
C SER A 517 9.08 -9.43 13.53
N CYS A 518 8.19 -9.83 12.61
CA CYS A 518 6.85 -9.28 12.50
C CYS A 518 5.97 -9.68 13.70
N GLY A 519 6.00 -10.95 14.10
CA GLY A 519 5.32 -11.42 15.31
C GLY A 519 5.73 -10.71 16.57
N LYS A 520 7.05 -10.57 16.76
CA LYS A 520 7.64 -9.85 17.89
C LYS A 520 7.16 -8.40 17.90
N LYS A 521 7.21 -7.70 16.75
CA LYS A 521 6.68 -6.33 16.64
C LYS A 521 5.21 -6.28 17.04
N ASN A 522 4.36 -7.12 16.44
CA ASN A 522 2.93 -7.11 16.67
C ASN A 522 2.60 -7.38 18.15
N ALA A 523 3.34 -8.28 18.79
CA ALA A 523 3.20 -8.54 20.21
C ALA A 523 3.58 -7.34 21.07
N ILE A 524 4.72 -6.70 20.78
CA ILE A 524 5.21 -5.53 21.52
C ILE A 524 4.22 -4.35 21.41
N VAL A 525 3.73 -4.04 20.20
CA VAL A 525 2.78 -2.93 20.03
C VAL A 525 1.42 -3.25 20.65
N ALA A 526 0.99 -4.52 20.67
CA ALA A 526 -0.22 -4.93 21.39
C ALA A 526 -0.06 -4.74 22.91
N ILE A 527 1.07 -5.16 23.48
CA ILE A 527 1.40 -4.91 24.89
C ILE A 527 1.41 -3.39 25.17
N PHE A 528 2.10 -2.61 24.33
CA PHE A 528 2.13 -1.15 24.47
C PHE A 528 0.73 -0.52 24.50
N GLY A 529 -0.15 -0.92 23.57
CA GLY A 529 -1.54 -0.47 23.52
C GLY A 529 -2.35 -0.82 24.78
N LEU A 530 -2.11 -2.01 25.36
CA LEU A 530 -2.75 -2.43 26.61
C LEU A 530 -2.20 -1.69 27.83
N LEU A 531 -0.92 -1.32 27.84
CA LEU A 531 -0.27 -0.59 28.93
C LEU A 531 -0.69 0.88 29.04
N LEU A 532 -1.40 1.41 28.03
CA LEU A 532 -2.11 2.69 28.15
C LEU A 532 -3.17 2.68 29.27
N SER A 533 -3.52 1.50 29.79
CA SER A 533 -4.24 1.35 31.06
C SER A 533 -3.26 0.92 32.15
N HIS A 534 -3.02 1.79 33.14
CA HIS A 534 -2.10 1.50 34.26
C HIS A 534 -2.45 0.20 35.02
N ARG A 535 -3.74 -0.18 35.06
CA ARG A 535 -4.19 -1.43 35.70
C ARG A 535 -3.57 -2.68 35.07
N ASN A 536 -3.08 -2.59 33.84
CA ASN A 536 -2.49 -3.72 33.13
C ASN A 536 -0.99 -3.89 33.40
N HIS A 537 -0.36 -2.93 34.08
CA HIS A 537 1.10 -2.95 34.33
C HIS A 537 1.50 -4.17 35.14
N ASP A 538 0.87 -4.42 36.29
CA ASP A 538 1.18 -5.57 37.16
C ASP A 538 1.02 -6.92 36.44
N ARG A 539 0.02 -7.04 35.58
CA ARG A 539 -0.24 -8.26 34.79
C ARG A 539 0.83 -8.47 33.73
N ALA A 540 1.27 -7.39 33.06
CA ALA A 540 2.37 -7.45 32.11
C ALA A 540 3.69 -7.82 32.80
N LEU A 541 3.96 -7.26 33.98
CA LEU A 541 5.12 -7.60 34.81
C LEU A 541 5.09 -9.07 35.22
N GLY A 542 3.97 -9.53 35.80
CA GLY A 542 3.78 -10.91 36.23
C GLY A 542 3.87 -11.95 35.10
N ALA A 543 3.56 -11.56 33.86
CA ALA A 543 3.74 -12.42 32.68
C ALA A 543 5.19 -12.53 32.19
N GLY A 544 6.15 -11.84 32.83
CA GLY A 544 7.55 -11.86 32.42
C GLY A 544 7.84 -11.03 31.17
N THR A 545 7.08 -9.95 30.95
CA THR A 545 7.29 -9.04 29.80
C THR A 545 8.68 -8.41 29.83
N VAL A 546 9.14 -7.95 31.00
CA VAL A 546 10.43 -7.26 31.14
C VAL A 546 11.62 -8.16 30.76
N PRO A 547 11.79 -9.36 31.34
CA PRO A 547 12.88 -10.26 30.92
C PRO A 547 12.84 -10.60 29.42
N ALA A 548 11.65 -10.80 28.84
CA ALA A 548 11.53 -11.11 27.41
C ALA A 548 12.02 -9.96 26.52
N LEU A 549 11.68 -8.71 26.86
CA LEU A 549 12.13 -7.54 26.12
C LEU A 549 13.62 -7.26 26.30
N VAL A 550 14.18 -7.48 27.49
CA VAL A 550 15.63 -7.32 27.73
C VAL A 550 16.42 -8.34 26.90
N ASN A 551 15.99 -9.60 26.88
CA ASN A 551 16.59 -10.64 26.04
C ASN A 551 16.47 -10.33 24.54
N LEU A 552 15.35 -9.74 24.11
CA LEU A 552 15.17 -9.27 22.74
C LEU A 552 16.19 -8.17 22.39
N LEU A 553 16.33 -7.16 23.24
CA LEU A 553 17.27 -6.05 23.03
C LEU A 553 18.75 -6.51 23.03
N ALA A 554 19.05 -7.59 23.74
CA ALA A 554 20.39 -8.18 23.76
C ALA A 554 20.72 -8.99 22.50
N SER A 555 19.71 -9.51 21.79
CA SER A 555 19.87 -10.44 20.66
C SER A 555 19.47 -9.87 19.30
N SER A 556 18.78 -8.73 19.25
CA SER A 556 18.24 -8.14 18.03
C SER A 556 19.06 -6.95 17.53
N ASP A 557 19.43 -6.98 16.24
CA ASP A 557 20.08 -5.86 15.54
C ASP A 557 19.07 -4.91 14.85
N LYS A 558 17.77 -5.20 14.95
CA LYS A 558 16.73 -4.42 14.26
C LYS A 558 16.36 -3.17 15.04
N VAL A 559 16.90 -2.02 14.61
CA VAL A 559 16.75 -0.70 15.27
C VAL A 559 15.31 -0.37 15.65
N GLU A 560 14.37 -0.54 14.74
CA GLU A 560 13.00 -0.13 14.96
C GLU A 560 12.25 -1.11 15.90
N LEU A 561 12.51 -2.42 15.81
CA LEU A 561 11.97 -3.42 16.75
C LEU A 561 12.50 -3.16 18.18
N ASN A 562 13.79 -2.83 18.29
CA ASN A 562 14.40 -2.45 19.56
C ASN A 562 13.79 -1.15 20.10
N THR A 563 13.47 -0.19 19.22
CA THR A 563 12.78 1.05 19.62
C THR A 563 11.40 0.76 20.21
N ASP A 564 10.61 -0.12 19.59
CA ASP A 564 9.30 -0.53 20.10
C ASP A 564 9.42 -1.22 21.47
N ALA A 565 10.41 -2.10 21.64
CA ALA A 565 10.67 -2.78 22.91
C ALA A 565 11.08 -1.80 24.02
N LEU A 566 11.95 -0.83 23.70
CA LEU A 566 12.35 0.24 24.61
C LEU A 566 11.17 1.11 25.03
N ALA A 567 10.21 1.37 24.14
CA ALA A 567 9.00 2.11 24.47
C ALA A 567 8.18 1.39 25.55
N VAL A 568 7.98 0.07 25.42
CA VAL A 568 7.28 -0.74 26.43
C VAL A 568 8.03 -0.76 27.76
N LEU A 569 9.35 -0.96 27.75
CA LEU A 569 10.17 -0.92 28.96
C LEU A 569 10.11 0.45 29.65
N ALA A 570 10.16 1.55 28.86
CA ALA A 570 10.05 2.90 29.39
C ALA A 570 8.69 3.14 30.06
N THR A 571 7.60 2.63 29.48
CA THR A 571 6.25 2.72 30.07
C THR A 571 6.12 1.91 31.35
N LEU A 572 6.65 0.69 31.39
CA LEU A 572 6.63 -0.15 32.61
C LEU A 572 7.50 0.45 33.72
N ALA A 573 8.66 1.01 33.37
CA ALA A 573 9.56 1.65 34.32
C ALA A 573 8.97 2.95 34.93
N GLU A 574 7.83 3.46 34.47
CA GLU A 574 7.21 4.62 35.13
C GLU A 574 6.69 4.30 36.53
N SER A 575 6.36 3.02 36.81
CA SER A 575 6.03 2.57 38.16
C SER A 575 7.26 2.12 38.96
N THR A 576 7.13 2.12 40.28
CA THR A 576 8.14 1.61 41.21
C THR A 576 8.40 0.13 40.97
N GLU A 577 7.35 -0.68 40.89
CA GLU A 577 7.41 -2.12 40.68
C GLU A 577 8.05 -2.46 39.34
N GLY A 578 7.69 -1.73 38.29
CA GLY A 578 8.28 -1.93 36.96
C GLY A 578 9.74 -1.53 36.90
N SER A 579 10.14 -0.48 37.63
CA SER A 579 11.56 -0.10 37.75
C SER A 579 12.39 -1.20 38.43
N PHE A 580 11.89 -1.77 39.54
CA PHE A 580 12.54 -2.90 40.19
C PHE A 580 12.62 -4.12 39.26
N ALA A 581 11.54 -4.45 38.56
CA ALA A 581 11.56 -5.56 37.60
C ALA A 581 12.60 -5.37 36.47
N VAL A 582 12.78 -4.14 35.98
CA VAL A 582 13.81 -3.79 34.98
C VAL A 582 15.22 -3.95 35.56
N LEU A 583 15.42 -3.57 36.82
CA LEU A 583 16.69 -3.75 37.50
C LEU A 583 17.02 -5.23 37.73
N GLU A 584 16.05 -6.02 38.24
CA GLU A 584 16.19 -7.46 38.48
C GLU A 584 16.48 -8.24 37.19
N ALA A 585 15.93 -7.80 36.06
CA ALA A 585 16.21 -8.37 34.75
C ALA A 585 17.62 -8.02 34.20
N SER A 586 18.49 -7.39 34.99
CA SER A 586 19.84 -6.97 34.58
C SER A 586 19.85 -6.11 33.32
N ALA A 587 18.85 -5.25 33.16
CA ALA A 587 18.65 -4.48 31.92
C ALA A 587 19.67 -3.34 31.72
N SER A 588 20.28 -2.81 32.80
CA SER A 588 21.09 -1.58 32.74
C SER A 588 22.21 -1.61 31.69
N PRO A 589 23.05 -2.67 31.59
CA PRO A 589 24.09 -2.74 30.56
C PRO A 589 23.51 -2.80 29.14
N VAL A 590 22.38 -3.52 28.96
CA VAL A 590 21.70 -3.65 27.66
C VAL A 590 21.14 -2.29 27.23
N ILE A 591 20.52 -1.54 28.14
CA ILE A 591 19.97 -0.20 27.87
C ILE A 591 21.09 0.80 27.52
N LEU A 592 22.22 0.76 28.23
CA LEU A 592 23.39 1.59 27.94
C LEU A 592 24.00 1.28 26.57
N ASN A 593 24.13 -0.01 26.24
CA ASN A 593 24.59 -0.44 24.92
C ASN A 593 23.65 0.02 23.80
N GLN A 594 22.34 -0.08 24.00
CA GLN A 594 21.35 0.44 23.04
C GLN A 594 21.42 1.96 22.91
N LEU A 595 21.61 2.70 24.01
CA LEU A 595 21.76 4.16 24.00
C LEU A 595 22.98 4.61 23.20
N GLN A 596 24.09 3.86 23.27
CA GLN A 596 25.33 4.13 22.53
C GLN A 596 25.17 3.85 21.03
N ASN A 597 24.54 2.72 20.68
CA ASN A 597 24.60 2.20 19.31
C ASN A 597 23.35 2.51 18.45
N THR A 598 22.21 2.85 19.06
CA THR A 598 20.99 3.07 18.29
C THR A 598 21.06 4.34 17.45
N THR A 599 20.66 4.24 16.18
CA THR A 599 20.46 5.40 15.29
C THR A 599 19.08 6.04 15.47
N SER A 600 18.15 5.35 16.14
CA SER A 600 16.80 5.84 16.40
C SER A 600 16.81 6.90 17.49
N ARG A 601 16.39 8.12 17.13
CA ARG A 601 16.18 9.20 18.09
C ARG A 601 15.21 8.78 19.20
N ALA A 602 14.07 8.18 18.84
CA ALA A 602 13.09 7.72 19.81
C ALA A 602 13.69 6.65 20.75
N GLY A 603 14.48 5.74 20.20
CA GLY A 603 15.22 4.73 20.99
C GLY A 603 16.10 5.37 22.07
N LYS A 604 16.91 6.38 21.71
CA LYS A 604 17.73 7.14 22.67
C LYS A 604 16.89 7.81 23.77
N GLU A 605 15.76 8.42 23.39
CA GLU A 605 14.86 9.09 24.33
C GLU A 605 14.19 8.09 25.31
N TYR A 606 13.85 6.88 24.84
CA TYR A 606 13.34 5.82 25.70
C TYR A 606 14.41 5.25 26.64
N CYS A 607 15.64 5.03 26.15
CA CYS A 607 16.76 4.63 27.01
C CYS A 607 16.95 5.61 28.16
N VAL A 608 17.02 6.92 27.88
CA VAL A 608 17.13 7.95 28.93
C VAL A 608 15.93 7.95 29.87
N SER A 609 14.73 7.72 29.35
CA SER A 609 13.52 7.64 30.16
C SER A 609 13.57 6.46 31.15
N ILE A 610 14.06 5.29 30.71
CA ILE A 610 14.26 4.12 31.56
C ILE A 610 15.31 4.42 32.64
N LEU A 611 16.49 4.90 32.24
CA LEU A 611 17.57 5.22 33.18
C LEU A 611 17.14 6.25 34.23
N PHE A 612 16.40 7.28 33.81
CA PHE A 612 15.82 8.27 34.71
C PHE A 612 14.87 7.65 35.74
N SER A 613 13.94 6.79 35.28
CA SER A 613 13.02 6.09 36.17
C SER A 613 13.74 5.17 37.16
N LEU A 614 14.75 4.43 36.71
CA LEU A 614 15.55 3.56 37.57
C LEU A 614 16.28 4.36 38.67
N CYS A 615 16.88 5.51 38.33
CA CYS A 615 17.50 6.37 39.33
C CYS A 615 16.48 6.92 40.35
N LEU A 616 15.28 7.27 39.89
CA LEU A 616 14.24 7.84 40.74
C LEU A 616 13.69 6.81 41.73
N ASN A 617 13.48 5.58 41.26
CA ASN A 617 12.73 4.56 42.00
C ASN A 617 13.62 3.53 42.70
N CYS A 618 14.80 3.20 42.16
CA CYS A 618 15.70 2.17 42.70
C CYS A 618 16.88 2.73 43.51
N GLY A 619 17.08 4.05 43.53
CA GLY A 619 17.98 4.71 44.48
C GLY A 619 19.48 4.67 44.14
N ALA A 620 20.30 4.77 45.19
CA ALA A 620 21.72 5.14 45.11
C ALA A 620 22.61 4.12 44.38
N GLU A 621 22.30 2.83 44.43
CA GLU A 621 23.11 1.79 43.80
C GLU A 621 23.13 1.93 42.27
N VAL A 622 21.96 2.14 41.66
CA VAL A 622 21.82 2.38 40.22
C VAL A 622 22.54 3.67 39.82
N ILE A 623 22.38 4.74 40.61
CA ILE A 623 23.04 6.02 40.36
C ILE A 623 24.56 5.84 40.40
N SER A 624 25.08 5.09 41.38
CA SER A 624 26.51 4.83 41.51
C SER A 624 27.10 4.05 40.32
N ALA A 625 26.34 3.11 39.76
CA ALA A 625 26.73 2.36 38.58
C ALA A 625 26.76 3.26 37.34
N LEU A 626 25.75 4.11 37.15
CA LEU A 626 25.67 5.02 36.01
C LEU A 626 26.72 6.12 36.03
N VAL A 627 27.13 6.60 37.21
CA VAL A 627 28.22 7.59 37.33
C VAL A 627 29.57 7.02 36.87
N ARG A 628 29.76 5.69 36.96
CA ARG A 628 30.99 5.02 36.49
C ARG A 628 31.06 4.88 34.96
N GLU A 629 29.95 5.11 34.25
CA GLU A 629 29.88 5.02 32.79
C GLU A 629 30.47 6.26 32.11
N GLN A 630 31.71 6.14 31.64
CA GLN A 630 32.51 7.26 31.11
C GLN A 630 31.84 8.02 29.95
N HIS A 631 31.07 7.32 29.11
CA HIS A 631 30.43 7.91 27.92
C HIS A 631 29.02 8.45 28.16
N LEU A 632 28.41 8.17 29.33
CA LEU A 632 27.00 8.49 29.59
C LEU A 632 26.75 10.01 29.53
N MET A 633 27.61 10.81 30.16
CA MET A 633 27.43 12.27 30.20
C MET A 633 27.45 12.90 28.80
N SER A 634 28.35 12.45 27.92
CA SER A 634 28.41 12.90 26.52
C SER A 634 27.09 12.63 25.77
N LEU A 635 26.57 11.41 25.91
CA LEU A 635 25.31 10.99 25.30
C LEU A 635 24.12 11.81 25.82
N LEU A 636 24.08 12.08 27.12
CA LEU A 636 23.03 12.91 27.73
C LEU A 636 23.09 14.36 27.20
N TYR A 637 24.27 14.94 27.02
CA TYR A 637 24.40 16.28 26.43
C TYR A 637 23.95 16.33 24.96
N SER A 638 24.23 15.30 24.17
CA SER A 638 23.71 15.18 22.79
C SER A 638 22.18 15.12 22.75
N ILE A 639 21.53 14.41 23.68
CA ILE A 639 20.06 14.34 23.74
C ILE A 639 19.46 15.68 24.20
N LEU A 640 20.20 16.46 24.99
CA LEU A 640 19.81 17.81 25.40
C LEU A 640 19.73 18.81 24.23
N THR A 641 20.60 18.66 23.23
CA THR A 641 20.61 19.49 22.02
C THR A 641 19.58 19.01 21.01
N GLU A 642 19.52 17.70 20.75
CA GLU A 642 18.76 17.12 19.63
C GLU A 642 17.37 16.56 20.01
N GLY A 643 17.15 16.20 21.28
CA GLY A 643 15.96 15.49 21.77
C GLY A 643 14.67 16.31 21.83
N THR A 644 13.52 15.64 22.05
CA THR A 644 12.21 16.30 22.22
C THR A 644 12.14 17.13 23.50
N SER A 645 11.14 18.01 23.65
CA SER A 645 10.97 18.81 24.88
C SER A 645 10.89 17.93 26.14
N GLN A 646 10.16 16.81 26.04
CA GLN A 646 10.02 15.83 27.12
C GLN A 646 11.34 15.10 27.39
N ALA A 647 12.05 14.66 26.35
CA ALA A 647 13.35 14.03 26.51
C ALA A 647 14.38 14.98 27.13
N LYS A 648 14.45 16.24 26.69
CA LYS A 648 15.31 17.27 27.28
C LYS A 648 14.99 17.47 28.77
N LYS A 649 13.71 17.47 29.14
CA LYS A 649 13.29 17.59 30.55
C LYS A 649 13.78 16.40 31.38
N ARG A 650 13.53 15.16 30.94
CA ARG A 650 14.00 13.95 31.65
C ARG A 650 15.52 13.87 31.69
N THR A 651 16.21 14.20 30.60
CA THR A 651 17.68 14.26 30.51
C THR A 651 18.27 15.24 31.51
N ARG A 652 17.73 16.47 31.61
CA ARG A 652 18.18 17.45 32.61
C ARG A 652 18.00 16.95 34.03
N SER A 653 16.87 16.31 34.32
CA SER A 653 16.63 15.74 35.65
C SER A 653 17.60 14.60 35.96
N LEU A 654 17.87 13.71 35.00
CA LEU A 654 18.86 12.64 35.16
C LEU A 654 20.26 13.19 35.42
N ILE A 655 20.71 14.18 34.64
CA ILE A 655 22.01 14.84 34.86
C ILE A 655 22.09 15.44 36.28
N LYS A 656 21.04 16.12 36.73
CA LYS A 656 21.00 16.69 38.09
C LYS A 656 21.12 15.60 39.18
N ILE A 657 20.47 14.45 38.99
CA ILE A 657 20.55 13.33 39.92
C ILE A 657 21.99 12.79 39.98
N LEU A 658 22.61 12.57 38.82
CA LEU A 658 23.99 12.08 38.72
C LEU A 658 24.99 13.06 39.34
N GLN A 659 24.88 14.36 39.03
CA GLN A 659 25.77 15.40 39.57
C GLN A 659 25.64 15.54 41.09
N ARG A 660 24.41 15.57 41.61
CA ARG A 660 24.17 15.67 43.06
C ARG A 660 24.76 14.48 43.81
N PHE A 661 24.72 13.28 43.22
CA PHE A 661 25.35 12.10 43.79
C PHE A 661 26.88 12.22 43.82
N CYS A 662 27.50 12.73 42.74
CA CYS A 662 28.94 13.00 42.72
C CYS A 662 29.34 14.00 43.83
N GLU A 663 28.62 15.12 43.94
CA GLU A 663 28.90 16.19 44.92
C GLU A 663 28.80 15.67 46.37
N THR A 664 27.74 14.92 46.69
CA THR A 664 27.53 14.34 48.02
C THR A 664 28.47 13.18 48.35
N SER A 665 28.96 12.47 47.33
CA SER A 665 29.98 11.44 47.50
C SER A 665 31.35 12.06 47.78
N THR A 666 31.72 13.13 47.06
CA THR A 666 32.96 13.88 47.34
C THR A 666 32.97 14.54 48.71
N SER A 667 31.82 15.01 49.22
CA SER A 667 31.77 15.61 50.57
C SER A 667 31.94 14.60 51.70
N ARG A 668 31.59 13.32 51.49
CA ARG A 668 31.78 12.25 52.49
C ARG A 668 33.25 11.83 52.64
N PHE A 669 34.04 11.90 51.57
CA PHE A 669 35.48 11.60 51.62
C PHE A 669 36.32 12.71 52.27
N VAL A 670 35.83 13.96 52.33
CA VAL A 670 36.56 15.09 52.95
C VAL A 670 36.37 15.15 54.48
N SER A 671 35.39 14.41 55.03
CA SER A 671 35.11 14.36 56.48
C SER A 671 35.92 13.33 57.28
N GLU A 672 36.79 12.54 56.64
CA GLU A 672 37.73 11.62 57.32
C GLU A 672 39.19 12.09 57.09
N VAL A 673 39.60 13.17 57.78
CA VAL A 673 41.01 13.49 57.98
C VAL A 673 41.30 13.30 59.47
N PRO A 674 42.33 12.53 59.89
CA PRO A 674 42.63 12.32 61.30
C PRO A 674 43.05 13.64 61.94
N GLN A 675 42.48 13.97 63.11
CA GLN A 675 42.97 15.05 63.96
C GLN A 675 44.43 14.78 64.34
N GLU A 676 45.36 15.55 63.78
CA GLU A 676 46.75 15.58 64.24
C GLU A 676 46.80 16.17 65.66
N GLN A 677 47.31 15.37 66.59
CA GLN A 677 47.64 15.76 67.96
C GLN A 677 48.74 16.82 67.92
N PHE A 678 48.44 18.02 68.45
CA PHE A 678 49.46 19.02 68.74
C PHE A 678 50.35 18.51 69.88
N ILE A 679 51.63 18.27 69.58
CA ILE A 679 52.68 18.10 70.59
C ILE A 679 53.23 19.50 70.90
N ASP A 680 53.08 19.89 72.16
CA ASP A 680 53.57 21.12 72.74
C ASP A 680 55.07 20.98 73.05
N VAL A 681 55.92 21.86 72.52
CA VAL A 681 57.33 21.96 72.92
C VAL A 681 57.68 23.43 73.16
N ARG A 682 58.14 23.66 74.40
CA ARG A 682 58.64 24.91 74.98
C ARG A 682 59.87 25.48 74.29
#